data_AF-A0AAD8Y4I4-F1
#
_entry.id   AF-A0AAD8Y4I4-F1
#
_cell.length_a   1.000
_cell.length_b   1.000
_cell.length_c   1.000
_cell.angle_alpha   90.00
_cell.angle_beta   90.00
_cell.angle_gamma   90.00
#
_symmetry.space_group_name_H-M   'P 1'
#
loop_
_entity.id
_entity.type
_entity.pdbx_description
1 polymer ?
#
loop_
_entity_poly.entity_id
_entity_poly.type
_entity_poly.pdbx_seq_one_letter_code
_entity_poly.pdbx_strand_id
1 'polypeptide(L)'
;MPANRTHQYARETAASTLLSGVHDRERREERDIEKIDLQRARRYGMKEDGGKKGREKYTYGGVVFIYDPRRNVAITSWKVGMASKRSGTNVTTPIMLEKYAFESKKQKKEMKYQHERLTLLLNEEEGKSQWTSHSVLVIDMSGSMRTDDVNGARCRSDGVWMSLARDYVKDLLTKGLRGPNDLISIVAMKEEAEVIVKCEPTSWTLYNKLIELREWTKLKPSGHGFYLPAIAKAEELLTYNTSASCALSLLFFSDGKPSDPKPDHPVIVSNMGKLASKFGRRLSVSCIGMAEKSADFSTLEDMVEEAKQYGSIASFGKPSLDADSLSHIISGLASSLTTSRTEMTELRTGELRQVRMDIVREKLHTLDSEGTWKNYAVDDESRYVWNFWAWTFNGRRTGDFVEIVSRRCMRCYSEDGLQSCPVCNAAFVCRGCFREGDAFANHRASNNGVECECGSLLRRVTTGSLQYKDEEQLPSFCIAVKDQAFGEGAERIVRKVRFLDPANGDYIGPIMVAKESRFAGEYHSQMAYHKNFMRTQDIAASFGRRFNDALDEAEKYFNAASQAFIRGLPRIVFIEPMVVELIDNESEKNILIERYLVGDYKKFNSNMGFVEDEVKKLVKQMNNLGVTSEPQQGIDLGIIEEGSEEEEETDDEDEDEGEDDGELFDSKEVEPGYSDYGDLQDAYFPQAFSHFSYERSRGNFMVVDLQGVFSVKDDGSKLYELTDPVIHQHDRLRRRSRRHDHNRGRVGKKWNFGRTDRGINGMKAFFETHKCTDACRLLGLSEVDAEDV
;
A
#
# COMPACT_ATOMS: atom_id res chain seq x y z
N MET A 1 -33.37 -37.24 -1.38
CA MET A 1 -34.65 -36.66 -1.84
C MET A 1 -35.24 -35.84 -0.69
N PRO A 2 -35.17 -34.50 -0.76
CA PRO A 2 -35.63 -33.63 0.31
C PRO A 2 -37.10 -33.24 0.10
N ALA A 3 -37.87 -33.28 1.18
CA ALA A 3 -39.24 -32.77 1.19
C ALA A 3 -39.21 -31.23 1.06
N ASN A 4 -39.84 -30.74 -0.01
CA ASN A 4 -40.17 -29.33 -0.24
C ASN A 4 -40.84 -28.72 1.00
N ARG A 5 -40.10 -27.90 1.76
CA ARG A 5 -40.69 -26.86 2.61
C ARG A 5 -40.79 -25.61 1.77
N THR A 6 -41.95 -25.48 1.14
CA THR A 6 -42.39 -24.26 0.47
C THR A 6 -42.34 -23.06 1.41
N HIS A 7 -41.87 -21.95 0.86
CA HIS A 7 -41.85 -20.60 1.40
C HIS A 7 -43.05 -20.29 2.30
N GLN A 8 -42.81 -20.13 3.60
CA GLN A 8 -43.77 -19.50 4.50
C GLN A 8 -43.66 -17.98 4.29
N TYR A 9 -44.41 -17.50 3.29
CA TYR A 9 -44.56 -16.08 2.99
C TYR A 9 -45.00 -15.30 4.24
N ALA A 10 -44.52 -14.06 4.31
CA ALA A 10 -44.87 -13.05 5.28
C ALA A 10 -46.37 -13.06 5.62
N ARG A 11 -46.71 -13.23 6.90
CA ARG A 11 -48.06 -12.88 7.38
C ARG A 11 -48.28 -11.39 7.08
N GLU A 12 -49.25 -11.11 6.22
CA GLU A 12 -49.77 -9.78 5.94
C GLU A 12 -50.04 -9.03 7.25
N THR A 13 -49.60 -7.78 7.33
CA THR A 13 -49.75 -6.85 8.46
C THR A 13 -51.23 -6.62 8.86
N ALA A 14 -52.17 -7.06 8.05
CA ALA A 14 -53.62 -6.96 8.22
C ALA A 14 -54.14 -7.55 9.55
N ALA A 15 -53.44 -8.48 10.18
CA ALA A 15 -53.86 -9.12 11.43
C ALA A 15 -53.59 -8.28 12.72
N SER A 16 -52.98 -7.09 12.62
CA SER A 16 -52.70 -6.24 13.79
C SER A 16 -53.90 -5.36 14.16
N THR A 17 -54.52 -5.62 15.31
CA THR A 17 -55.64 -4.87 15.91
C THR A 17 -55.23 -3.50 16.48
N LEU A 18 -54.48 -2.69 15.72
CA LEU A 18 -54.19 -1.31 16.11
C LEU A 18 -55.49 -0.49 16.05
N LEU A 19 -55.90 0.11 17.16
CA LEU A 19 -57.08 0.99 17.21
C LEU A 19 -56.66 2.44 16.94
N SER A 20 -57.54 3.27 16.37
CA SER A 20 -57.32 4.71 16.21
C SER A 20 -58.34 5.50 17.02
N GLY A 21 -57.86 6.48 17.79
CA GLY A 21 -58.71 7.48 18.42
C GLY A 21 -59.46 8.31 17.38
N VAL A 22 -60.45 9.09 17.81
CA VAL A 22 -61.19 10.01 16.93
C VAL A 22 -60.22 11.02 16.30
N HIS A 23 -59.37 11.63 17.11
CA HIS A 23 -58.38 12.60 16.65
C HIS A 23 -57.36 12.02 15.66
N ASP A 24 -56.88 10.78 15.87
CA ASP A 24 -55.97 10.13 14.91
C ASP A 24 -56.65 9.86 13.56
N ARG A 25 -57.92 9.41 13.58
CA ARG A 25 -58.68 9.16 12.34
C ARG A 25 -58.79 10.42 11.49
N GLU A 26 -59.20 11.53 12.10
CA GLU A 26 -59.31 12.82 11.43
C GLU A 26 -57.95 13.25 10.83
N ARG A 27 -56.86 13.14 11.60
CA ARG A 27 -55.52 13.50 11.09
C ARG A 27 -55.04 12.60 9.96
N ARG A 28 -55.38 11.32 9.97
CA ARG A 28 -55.02 10.39 8.90
C ARG A 28 -55.75 10.69 7.60
N GLU A 29 -57.04 11.01 7.68
CA GLU A 29 -57.85 11.41 6.52
C GLU A 29 -57.34 12.75 5.94
N GLU A 30 -57.03 13.73 6.80
CA GLU A 30 -56.47 15.02 6.37
C GLU A 30 -55.10 14.91 5.68
N ARG A 31 -54.32 13.86 5.98
CA ARG A 31 -52.89 13.76 5.63
C ARG A 31 -52.56 12.57 4.73
N ASP A 32 -53.58 11.84 4.29
CA ASP A 32 -53.45 10.67 3.43
C ASP A 32 -52.51 9.61 4.05
N ILE A 33 -52.82 9.18 5.27
CA ILE A 33 -52.07 8.16 6.01
C ILE A 33 -52.95 6.93 6.19
N GLU A 34 -52.51 5.79 5.67
CA GLU A 34 -53.27 4.56 5.80
C GLU A 34 -53.04 3.90 7.17
N LYS A 35 -54.01 3.09 7.60
CA LYS A 35 -53.88 2.32 8.85
C LYS A 35 -52.71 1.32 8.78
N ILE A 36 -52.42 0.80 7.59
CA ILE A 36 -51.29 -0.11 7.38
C ILE A 36 -49.94 0.58 7.62
N ASP A 37 -49.84 1.89 7.37
CA ASP A 37 -48.62 2.65 7.64
C ASP A 37 -48.35 2.74 9.13
N LEU A 38 -49.39 2.93 9.94
CA LEU A 38 -49.26 2.89 11.40
C LEU A 38 -48.85 1.50 11.89
N GLN A 39 -49.39 0.44 11.29
CA GLN A 39 -49.01 -0.95 11.63
C GLN A 39 -47.55 -1.23 11.27
N ARG A 40 -47.09 -0.77 10.09
CA ARG A 40 -45.69 -0.86 9.67
C ARG A 40 -44.79 -0.04 10.59
N ALA A 41 -45.14 1.20 10.90
CA ALA A 41 -44.38 2.04 11.83
C ALA A 41 -44.32 1.47 13.24
N ARG A 42 -45.39 0.83 13.72
CA ARG A 42 -45.38 0.11 15.01
C ARG A 42 -44.47 -1.11 14.99
N ARG A 43 -44.43 -1.83 13.87
CA ARG A 43 -43.72 -3.11 13.73
C ARG A 43 -42.23 -2.94 13.42
N TYR A 44 -41.91 -1.97 12.58
CA TYR A 44 -40.58 -1.77 12.00
C TYR A 44 -39.98 -0.40 12.35
N GLY A 45 -40.77 0.55 12.83
CA GLY A 45 -40.35 1.91 13.06
C GLY A 45 -39.56 2.14 14.33
N MET A 46 -38.90 3.29 14.36
CA MET A 46 -38.14 3.76 15.50
C MET A 46 -39.08 4.16 16.63
N LYS A 47 -38.91 3.54 17.80
CA LYS A 47 -39.69 3.79 19.01
C LYS A 47 -39.02 4.85 19.88
N GLU A 48 -39.79 5.87 20.28
CA GLU A 48 -39.35 6.98 21.12
C GLU A 48 -40.38 7.27 22.22
N ASP A 49 -40.04 8.13 23.19
CA ASP A 49 -41.01 8.66 24.15
C ASP A 49 -42.04 9.55 23.44
N GLY A 50 -43.33 9.31 23.71
CA GLY A 50 -44.45 10.07 23.16
C GLY A 50 -44.72 11.41 23.85
N GLY A 51 -43.85 11.84 24.77
CA GLY A 51 -43.88 13.16 25.43
C GLY A 51 -44.91 13.31 26.55
N LYS A 52 -45.86 12.37 26.68
CA LYS A 52 -46.72 12.22 27.86
C LYS A 52 -46.52 10.84 28.45
N LYS A 53 -46.48 10.77 29.80
CA LYS A 53 -46.20 9.55 30.56
C LYS A 53 -47.03 8.35 30.05
N GLY A 54 -46.34 7.33 29.58
CA GLY A 54 -46.94 6.07 29.10
C GLY A 54 -47.39 6.06 27.64
N ARG A 55 -47.03 7.07 26.83
CA ARG A 55 -47.21 7.07 25.37
C ARG A 55 -45.89 6.83 24.66
N GLU A 56 -45.99 6.25 23.47
CA GLU A 56 -44.85 5.87 22.64
C GLU A 56 -44.97 6.59 21.30
N LYS A 57 -43.87 7.05 20.73
CA LYS A 57 -43.83 7.64 19.40
C LYS A 57 -43.14 6.67 18.46
N TYR A 58 -43.73 6.44 17.30
CA TYR A 58 -43.17 5.58 16.27
C TYR A 58 -42.93 6.37 14.99
N THR A 59 -41.79 6.17 14.34
CA THR A 59 -41.43 6.81 13.07
C THR A 59 -40.94 5.76 12.06
N TYR A 60 -41.56 5.68 10.88
CA TYR A 60 -41.14 4.80 9.79
C TYR A 60 -41.81 5.19 8.47
N GLY A 61 -41.08 5.11 7.36
CA GLY A 61 -41.64 5.37 6.03
C GLY A 61 -42.24 6.77 5.92
N GLY A 62 -41.59 7.77 6.54
CA GLY A 62 -42.10 9.14 6.61
C GLY A 62 -43.36 9.36 7.47
N VAL A 63 -43.89 8.32 8.12
CA VAL A 63 -45.07 8.42 9.00
C VAL A 63 -44.66 8.40 10.45
N VAL A 64 -45.18 9.36 11.21
CA VAL A 64 -45.01 9.44 12.67
C VAL A 64 -46.35 9.32 13.34
N PHE A 65 -46.44 8.53 14.42
CA PHE A 65 -47.63 8.51 15.25
C PHE A 65 -47.34 8.33 16.74
N ILE A 66 -48.25 8.84 17.57
CA ILE A 66 -48.24 8.64 19.01
C ILE A 66 -49.19 7.50 19.36
N TYR A 67 -48.70 6.52 20.09
CA TYR A 67 -49.36 5.30 20.49
C TYR A 67 -49.53 5.22 22.01
N ASP A 68 -50.72 4.84 22.47
CA ASP A 68 -50.97 4.47 23.87
C ASP A 68 -50.96 2.94 23.99
N PRO A 69 -49.87 2.34 24.52
CA PRO A 69 -49.76 0.90 24.70
C PRO A 69 -50.78 0.30 25.67
N ARG A 70 -51.30 1.07 26.64
CA ARG A 70 -52.29 0.56 27.60
C ARG A 70 -53.65 0.36 26.97
N ARG A 71 -53.99 1.23 26.02
CA ARG A 71 -55.27 1.21 25.30
C ARG A 71 -55.18 0.56 23.94
N ASN A 72 -53.96 0.27 23.46
CA ASN A 72 -53.68 -0.20 22.11
C ASN A 72 -54.24 0.74 21.03
N VAL A 73 -54.12 2.06 21.26
CA VAL A 73 -54.74 3.13 20.45
C VAL A 73 -53.69 4.12 19.93
N ALA A 74 -53.73 4.42 18.64
CA ALA A 74 -53.07 5.58 18.04
C ALA A 74 -53.82 6.87 18.40
N ILE A 75 -53.10 7.85 18.94
CA ILE A 75 -53.61 9.12 19.47
C ILE A 75 -53.63 10.21 18.41
N THR A 76 -52.57 10.31 17.62
CA THR A 76 -52.41 11.27 16.51
C THR A 76 -51.27 10.80 15.59
N SER A 77 -51.30 11.22 14.33
CA SER A 77 -50.31 10.86 13.31
C SER A 77 -50.06 11.99 12.31
N TRP A 78 -48.85 12.08 11.77
CA TRP A 78 -48.46 13.08 10.77
C TRP A 78 -47.37 12.54 9.84
N LYS A 79 -47.24 13.16 8.66
CA LYS A 79 -46.13 12.93 7.74
C LYS A 79 -44.96 13.86 8.10
N VAL A 80 -43.74 13.36 8.03
CA VAL A 80 -42.51 14.18 8.13
C VAL A 80 -42.14 14.65 6.73
N GLY A 81 -41.93 15.96 6.56
CA GLY A 81 -41.57 16.54 5.26
C GLY A 81 -40.23 15.99 4.75
N MET A 82 -40.15 15.76 3.44
CA MET A 82 -39.02 15.13 2.72
C MET A 82 -38.77 13.64 3.03
N ALA A 83 -39.81 12.82 3.23
CA ALA A 83 -39.67 11.44 2.79
C ALA A 83 -39.52 11.48 1.25
N SER A 84 -38.27 11.45 0.79
CA SER A 84 -37.93 11.35 -0.63
C SER A 84 -38.77 10.24 -1.26
N LYS A 85 -39.15 10.36 -2.54
CA LYS A 85 -39.71 9.24 -3.33
C LYS A 85 -38.79 7.99 -3.37
N ARG A 86 -37.61 8.06 -2.74
CA ARG A 86 -36.53 7.07 -2.68
C ARG A 86 -36.12 6.65 -1.25
N SER A 87 -36.88 6.98 -0.21
CA SER A 87 -36.56 6.53 1.16
C SER A 87 -36.88 5.04 1.36
N GLY A 88 -36.69 4.52 2.59
CA GLY A 88 -37.15 3.18 3.00
C GLY A 88 -38.65 2.90 2.76
N THR A 89 -39.40 3.85 2.19
CA THR A 89 -40.80 3.73 1.73
C THR A 89 -41.02 2.81 0.53
N ASN A 90 -40.01 2.51 -0.30
CA ASN A 90 -40.22 1.59 -1.44
C ASN A 90 -40.15 0.10 -1.06
N VAL A 91 -39.67 -0.23 0.16
CA VAL A 91 -39.69 -1.60 0.68
C VAL A 91 -40.61 -1.65 1.89
N THR A 92 -41.58 -2.56 1.87
CA THR A 92 -42.56 -2.69 2.96
C THR A 92 -41.95 -3.15 4.29
N THR A 93 -40.70 -3.62 4.25
CA THR A 93 -39.98 -4.24 5.35
C THR A 93 -38.52 -3.80 5.26
N PRO A 94 -37.91 -3.24 6.32
CA PRO A 94 -36.48 -2.95 6.32
C PRO A 94 -35.68 -4.25 6.43
N ILE A 95 -34.37 -4.19 6.18
CA ILE A 95 -33.49 -5.33 6.40
C ILE A 95 -33.50 -5.65 7.90
N MET A 96 -33.97 -6.85 8.22
CA MET A 96 -34.04 -7.37 9.57
C MET A 96 -32.75 -8.12 9.88
N LEU A 97 -32.07 -7.72 10.95
CA LEU A 97 -30.92 -8.42 11.49
C LEU A 97 -31.34 -9.14 12.77
N GLU A 98 -31.13 -10.44 12.79
CA GLU A 98 -31.36 -11.26 13.98
C GLU A 98 -30.10 -11.30 14.84
N LYS A 99 -30.28 -11.23 16.16
CA LYS A 99 -29.17 -11.49 17.08
C LYS A 99 -28.65 -12.91 16.88
N TYR A 100 -27.34 -13.07 17.03
CA TYR A 100 -26.73 -14.40 17.06
C TYR A 100 -27.37 -15.23 18.17
N ALA A 101 -27.95 -16.36 17.78
CA ALA A 101 -28.65 -17.27 18.66
C ALA A 101 -27.64 -18.21 19.32
N PHE A 102 -27.47 -18.05 20.63
CA PHE A 102 -26.69 -19.01 21.43
C PHE A 102 -27.53 -20.25 21.71
N GLU A 103 -26.90 -21.43 21.64
CA GLU A 103 -27.52 -22.74 21.89
C GLU A 103 -28.08 -22.85 23.31
N SER A 104 -27.48 -22.14 24.27
CA SER A 104 -27.95 -22.12 25.65
C SER A 104 -27.61 -20.82 26.38
N LYS A 105 -28.32 -20.55 27.48
CA LYS A 105 -27.97 -19.47 28.41
C LYS A 105 -26.55 -19.62 28.99
N LYS A 106 -26.07 -20.87 29.13
CA LYS A 106 -24.71 -21.17 29.60
C LYS A 106 -23.68 -20.73 28.56
N GLN A 107 -23.86 -21.13 27.30
CA GLN A 107 -22.97 -20.73 26.20
C GLN A 107 -22.92 -19.21 26.04
N LYS A 108 -24.07 -18.52 26.12
CA LYS A 108 -24.11 -17.06 26.08
C LYS A 108 -23.26 -16.41 27.18
N LYS A 109 -23.35 -16.91 28.42
CA LYS A 109 -22.56 -16.38 29.54
C LYS A 109 -21.06 -16.66 29.34
N GLU A 110 -20.73 -17.85 28.86
CA GLU A 110 -19.34 -18.25 28.59
C GLU A 110 -18.72 -17.38 27.50
N MET A 111 -19.35 -17.25 26.33
CA MET A 111 -18.83 -16.43 25.23
C MET A 111 -18.72 -14.94 25.62
N LYS A 112 -19.62 -14.45 26.46
CA LYS A 112 -19.52 -13.10 27.01
C LYS A 112 -18.30 -12.96 27.94
N TYR A 113 -18.10 -13.91 28.85
CA TYR A 113 -16.94 -13.93 29.74
C TYR A 113 -15.63 -14.02 28.96
N GLN A 114 -15.56 -14.89 27.95
CA GLN A 114 -14.39 -15.02 27.08
C GLN A 114 -14.11 -13.74 26.30
N HIS A 115 -15.14 -13.07 25.77
CA HIS A 115 -15.00 -11.77 25.10
C HIS A 115 -14.43 -10.71 26.05
N GLU A 116 -14.98 -10.59 27.26
CA GLU A 116 -14.51 -9.63 28.27
C GLU A 116 -13.07 -9.93 28.72
N ARG A 117 -12.76 -11.20 28.97
CA ARG A 117 -11.41 -11.63 29.35
C ARG A 117 -10.40 -11.36 28.24
N LEU A 118 -10.72 -11.71 27.00
CA LEU A 118 -9.85 -11.47 25.86
C LEU A 118 -9.64 -9.98 25.61
N THR A 119 -10.70 -9.17 25.78
CA THR A 119 -10.58 -7.71 25.72
C THR A 119 -9.54 -7.20 26.72
N LEU A 120 -9.57 -7.68 27.97
CA LEU A 120 -8.58 -7.27 28.97
C LEU A 120 -7.16 -7.70 28.56
N LEU A 121 -6.98 -8.98 28.23
CA LEU A 121 -5.67 -9.53 27.86
C LEU A 121 -5.05 -8.84 26.65
N LEU A 122 -5.82 -8.60 25.58
CA LEU A 122 -5.30 -7.95 24.37
C LEU A 122 -4.96 -6.47 24.59
N ASN A 123 -5.57 -5.82 25.58
CA ASN A 123 -5.28 -4.42 25.90
C ASN A 123 -4.13 -4.24 26.91
N GLU A 124 -3.60 -5.33 27.48
CA GLU A 124 -2.33 -5.31 28.22
C GLU A 124 -1.14 -5.15 27.25
N GLU A 125 0.00 -4.64 27.73
CA GLU A 125 1.15 -4.34 26.87
C GLU A 125 1.65 -5.59 26.11
N GLU A 126 1.68 -6.76 26.76
CA GLU A 126 2.07 -8.03 26.13
C GLU A 126 1.04 -8.52 25.09
N GLY A 127 -0.24 -8.17 25.27
CA GLY A 127 -1.32 -8.56 24.36
C GLY A 127 -1.40 -7.71 23.09
N LYS A 128 -0.92 -6.46 23.15
CA LYS A 128 -0.94 -5.51 22.02
C LYS A 128 -0.15 -5.98 20.80
N SER A 129 0.91 -6.76 21.00
CA SER A 129 1.70 -7.35 19.91
C SER A 129 0.91 -8.36 19.07
N GLN A 130 -0.13 -8.98 19.66
CA GLN A 130 -0.96 -10.00 19.02
C GLN A 130 -2.06 -9.43 18.13
N TRP A 131 -2.26 -8.11 18.14
CA TRP A 131 -3.28 -7.47 17.32
C TRP A 131 -2.96 -7.67 15.84
N THR A 132 -3.93 -8.15 15.07
CA THR A 132 -3.80 -8.26 13.62
C THR A 132 -4.29 -6.99 12.94
N SER A 133 -5.34 -6.37 13.49
CA SER A 133 -5.84 -5.08 13.02
C SER A 133 -6.54 -4.30 14.13
N HIS A 134 -6.61 -2.97 13.96
CA HIS A 134 -7.43 -2.09 14.77
C HIS A 134 -8.26 -1.14 13.90
N SER A 135 -9.58 -1.29 13.96
CA SER A 135 -10.53 -0.43 13.29
C SER A 135 -11.15 0.57 14.26
N VAL A 136 -11.00 1.86 13.98
CA VAL A 136 -11.70 2.94 14.68
C VAL A 136 -12.85 3.43 13.81
N LEU A 137 -14.07 3.26 14.32
CA LEU A 137 -15.30 3.64 13.64
C LEU A 137 -15.83 4.93 14.27
N VAL A 138 -15.74 6.05 13.57
CA VAL A 138 -16.36 7.32 13.95
C VAL A 138 -17.73 7.39 13.31
N ILE A 139 -18.78 7.40 14.12
CA ILE A 139 -20.16 7.36 13.66
C ILE A 139 -20.88 8.63 14.08
N ASP A 140 -21.33 9.40 13.08
CA ASP A 140 -22.22 10.53 13.29
C ASP A 140 -23.53 10.10 13.96
N MET A 141 -23.75 10.67 15.14
CA MET A 141 -24.96 10.49 15.93
C MET A 141 -25.61 11.86 16.20
N SER A 142 -25.49 12.80 15.26
CA SER A 142 -26.22 14.06 15.25
C SER A 142 -27.72 13.86 14.95
N GLY A 143 -28.51 14.92 15.12
CA GLY A 143 -29.95 14.86 14.89
C GLY A 143 -30.35 14.56 13.45
N SER A 144 -29.56 14.97 12.46
CA SER A 144 -29.83 14.82 11.03
C SER A 144 -29.69 13.37 10.55
N MET A 145 -28.92 12.55 11.26
CA MET A 145 -28.80 11.11 11.05
C MET A 145 -30.09 10.31 11.31
N ARG A 146 -31.15 10.97 11.79
CA ARG A 146 -32.51 10.40 11.94
C ARG A 146 -33.34 10.47 10.66
N THR A 147 -32.82 11.10 9.61
CA THR A 147 -33.50 11.21 8.32
C THR A 147 -33.75 9.82 7.74
N ASP A 148 -35.00 9.59 7.31
CA ASP A 148 -35.47 8.36 6.68
C ASP A 148 -35.37 8.55 5.16
N ASP A 149 -34.17 8.40 4.63
CA ASP A 149 -33.86 8.52 3.20
C ASP A 149 -32.94 7.41 2.67
N VAL A 150 -32.63 6.39 3.49
CA VAL A 150 -31.83 5.22 3.09
C VAL A 150 -32.74 4.03 2.82
N ASN A 151 -32.77 3.56 1.57
CA ASN A 151 -33.57 2.44 1.15
C ASN A 151 -33.11 1.13 1.83
N GLY A 152 -34.05 0.36 2.37
CA GLY A 152 -33.78 -0.87 3.13
C GLY A 152 -33.41 -0.66 4.61
N ALA A 153 -33.25 0.58 5.08
CA ALA A 153 -32.99 0.93 6.48
C ALA A 153 -34.14 1.76 7.09
N ARG A 154 -34.13 1.93 8.43
CA ARG A 154 -35.11 2.78 9.14
C ARG A 154 -34.78 4.27 9.06
N CYS A 155 -33.49 4.61 8.95
CA CYS A 155 -32.92 5.95 8.81
C CYS A 155 -31.43 5.82 8.46
N ARG A 156 -30.73 6.94 8.25
CA ARG A 156 -29.27 6.96 8.00
C ARG A 156 -28.46 6.22 9.06
N SER A 157 -28.65 6.55 10.34
CA SER A 157 -27.96 5.89 11.46
C SER A 157 -28.27 4.38 11.51
N ASP A 158 -29.51 3.99 11.24
CA ASP A 158 -29.89 2.57 11.14
C ASP A 158 -29.14 1.84 10.02
N GLY A 159 -28.98 2.51 8.88
CA GLY A 159 -28.20 2.01 7.75
C GLY A 159 -26.75 1.74 8.13
N VAL A 160 -26.10 2.69 8.81
CA VAL A 160 -24.71 2.53 9.30
C VAL A 160 -24.59 1.33 10.23
N TRP A 161 -25.42 1.25 11.29
CA TRP A 161 -25.35 0.14 12.24
C TRP A 161 -25.65 -1.21 11.60
N MET A 162 -26.59 -1.25 10.66
CA MET A 162 -26.95 -2.46 9.93
C MET A 162 -25.79 -2.96 9.08
N SER A 163 -25.16 -2.09 8.29
CA SER A 163 -24.04 -2.49 7.42
C SER A 163 -22.78 -2.81 8.22
N LEU A 164 -22.51 -2.12 9.33
CA LEU A 164 -21.42 -2.50 10.24
C LEU A 164 -21.64 -3.89 10.86
N ALA A 165 -22.83 -4.16 11.37
CA ALA A 165 -23.12 -5.46 11.98
C ALA A 165 -23.10 -6.60 10.96
N ARG A 166 -23.73 -6.39 9.79
CA ARG A 166 -23.84 -7.41 8.73
C ARG A 166 -22.52 -7.60 7.99
N ASP A 167 -22.03 -6.55 7.35
CA ASP A 167 -20.98 -6.63 6.34
C ASP A 167 -19.59 -6.58 7.00
N TYR A 168 -19.41 -5.72 8.02
CA TYR A 168 -18.09 -5.52 8.65
C TYR A 168 -17.76 -6.52 9.76
N VAL A 169 -18.78 -7.14 10.38
CA VAL A 169 -18.59 -8.10 11.47
C VAL A 169 -19.07 -9.50 11.09
N LYS A 170 -20.39 -9.70 10.86
CA LYS A 170 -20.97 -11.03 10.66
C LYS A 170 -20.38 -11.75 9.46
N ASP A 171 -20.33 -11.11 8.30
CA ASP A 171 -19.89 -11.76 7.06
C ASP A 171 -18.40 -12.14 7.12
N LEU A 172 -17.56 -11.27 7.69
CA LEU A 172 -16.13 -11.53 7.85
C LEU A 172 -15.83 -12.59 8.91
N LEU A 173 -16.58 -12.62 10.02
CA LEU A 173 -16.51 -13.69 11.01
C LEU A 173 -16.94 -15.04 10.42
N THR A 174 -18.03 -15.05 9.65
CA THR A 174 -18.55 -16.28 9.03
C THR A 174 -17.59 -16.84 7.99
N LYS A 175 -16.90 -15.96 7.25
CA LYS A 175 -15.87 -16.33 6.26
C LYS A 175 -14.50 -16.65 6.90
N GLY A 176 -14.32 -16.44 8.20
CA GLY A 176 -13.03 -16.61 8.88
C GLY A 176 -11.96 -15.59 8.48
N LEU A 177 -12.35 -14.46 7.86
CA LEU A 177 -11.43 -13.42 7.43
C LEU A 177 -11.04 -12.46 8.57
N ARG A 178 -11.90 -12.38 9.60
CA ARG A 178 -11.64 -11.69 10.86
C ARG A 178 -11.80 -12.61 12.05
N GLY A 179 -11.09 -12.30 13.11
CA GLY A 179 -11.05 -13.10 14.32
C GLY A 179 -10.85 -12.28 15.60
N PRO A 180 -10.51 -12.97 16.70
CA PRO A 180 -10.37 -12.37 18.02
C PRO A 180 -9.26 -11.30 18.12
N ASN A 181 -8.26 -11.34 17.24
CA ASN A 181 -7.14 -10.39 17.25
C ASN A 181 -7.42 -9.13 16.39
N ASP A 182 -8.56 -9.09 15.68
CA ASP A 182 -9.02 -7.92 14.95
C ASP A 182 -9.90 -7.07 15.88
N LEU A 183 -9.40 -5.92 16.30
CA LEU A 183 -10.05 -5.10 17.31
C LEU A 183 -10.87 -3.96 16.70
N ILE A 184 -11.96 -3.62 17.36
CA ILE A 184 -12.84 -2.52 16.97
C ILE A 184 -12.98 -1.55 18.14
N SER A 185 -12.78 -0.27 17.85
CA SER A 185 -13.21 0.84 18.69
C SER A 185 -14.27 1.66 17.97
N ILE A 186 -15.24 2.20 18.72
CA ILE A 186 -16.34 2.99 18.16
C ILE A 186 -16.46 4.29 18.92
N VAL A 187 -16.40 5.40 18.17
CA VAL A 187 -16.62 6.76 18.64
C VAL A 187 -17.98 7.21 18.15
N ALA A 188 -18.87 7.55 19.07
CA ALA A 188 -20.12 8.23 18.79
C ALA A 188 -19.85 9.74 18.70
N MET A 189 -20.01 10.32 17.51
CA MET A 189 -19.81 11.75 17.26
C MET A 189 -21.11 12.50 17.55
N LYS A 190 -21.09 13.36 18.57
CA LYS A 190 -22.21 14.24 18.97
C LYS A 190 -21.67 15.64 19.31
N GLU A 191 -22.34 16.35 20.22
CA GLU A 191 -21.82 17.57 20.88
C GLU A 191 -20.48 17.30 21.57
N GLU A 192 -20.34 16.10 22.16
CA GLU A 192 -19.08 15.53 22.60
C GLU A 192 -18.84 14.20 21.88
N ALA A 193 -17.57 13.83 21.69
CA ALA A 193 -17.19 12.54 21.13
C ALA A 193 -17.02 11.49 22.24
N GLU A 194 -17.86 10.45 22.23
CA GLU A 194 -17.87 9.40 23.25
C GLU A 194 -17.34 8.07 22.69
N VAL A 195 -16.40 7.42 23.39
CA VAL A 195 -15.93 6.07 23.05
C VAL A 195 -16.88 5.04 23.66
N ILE A 196 -17.72 4.40 22.84
CA ILE A 196 -18.76 3.45 23.30
C ILE A 196 -18.32 1.97 23.20
N VAL A 197 -17.27 1.73 22.42
CA VAL A 197 -16.55 0.45 22.32
C VAL A 197 -15.07 0.82 22.27
N LYS A 198 -14.25 0.24 23.14
CA LYS A 198 -12.81 0.49 23.18
C LYS A 198 -12.07 -0.83 22.99
N CYS A 199 -11.43 -0.98 21.83
CA CYS A 199 -10.52 -2.07 21.51
C CYS A 199 -11.10 -3.45 21.87
N GLU A 200 -12.35 -3.70 21.47
CA GLU A 200 -13.01 -4.98 21.71
C GLU A 200 -12.74 -5.95 20.54
N PRO A 201 -12.53 -7.25 20.82
CA PRO A 201 -12.27 -8.26 19.80
C PRO A 201 -13.49 -8.49 18.91
N THR A 202 -13.25 -8.71 17.61
CA THR A 202 -14.32 -9.02 16.67
C THR A 202 -14.92 -10.39 17.01
N SER A 203 -16.18 -10.40 17.45
CA SER A 203 -16.84 -11.62 17.94
C SER A 203 -18.36 -11.55 17.77
N TRP A 204 -19.04 -12.70 17.94
CA TRP A 204 -20.50 -12.75 18.00
C TRP A 204 -21.10 -11.96 19.20
N THR A 205 -20.32 -11.75 20.26
CA THR A 205 -20.70 -10.88 21.38
C THR A 205 -20.72 -9.42 20.93
N LEU A 206 -19.68 -8.97 20.21
CA LEU A 206 -19.64 -7.62 19.63
C LEU A 206 -20.74 -7.43 18.58
N TYR A 207 -20.98 -8.41 17.71
CA TYR A 207 -22.09 -8.38 16.75
C TYR A 207 -23.44 -8.09 17.43
N ASN A 208 -23.75 -8.82 18.50
CA ASN A 208 -24.98 -8.61 19.27
C ASN A 208 -25.02 -7.24 19.95
N LYS A 209 -23.87 -6.70 20.39
CA LYS A 209 -23.75 -5.35 20.93
C LYS A 209 -24.06 -4.28 19.88
N LEU A 210 -23.59 -4.45 18.64
CA LEU A 210 -23.94 -3.55 17.52
C LEU A 210 -25.45 -3.55 17.22
N ILE A 211 -26.08 -4.73 17.22
CA ILE A 211 -27.54 -4.82 17.07
C ILE A 211 -28.27 -4.09 18.22
N GLU A 212 -27.75 -4.11 19.44
CA GLU A 212 -28.34 -3.37 20.56
C GLU A 212 -28.21 -1.85 20.42
N LEU A 213 -27.08 -1.36 19.89
CA LEU A 213 -26.86 0.06 19.60
C LEU A 213 -27.81 0.57 18.52
N ARG A 214 -28.11 -0.26 17.53
CA ARG A 214 -29.10 0.00 16.47
C ARG A 214 -30.49 0.35 17.00
N GLU A 215 -30.88 -0.17 18.18
CA GLU A 215 -32.21 0.02 18.77
C GLU A 215 -32.37 1.34 19.56
N TRP A 216 -31.33 2.18 19.64
CA TRP A 216 -31.34 3.48 20.32
C TRP A 216 -31.77 3.47 21.80
N THR A 217 -31.68 2.31 22.45
CA THR A 217 -32.03 2.18 23.87
C THR A 217 -31.03 2.89 24.79
N LYS A 218 -29.77 2.97 24.36
CA LYS A 218 -28.66 3.57 25.12
C LYS A 218 -28.08 4.80 24.44
N LEU A 219 -27.96 4.77 23.11
CA LEU A 219 -27.35 5.83 22.32
C LEU A 219 -28.27 6.20 21.16
N LYS A 220 -28.79 7.43 21.20
CA LYS A 220 -29.72 7.94 20.21
C LYS A 220 -29.10 9.12 19.46
N PRO A 221 -29.30 9.22 18.12
CA PRO A 221 -28.85 10.37 17.37
C PRO A 221 -29.60 11.64 17.81
N SER A 222 -28.87 12.69 18.14
CA SER A 222 -29.42 13.97 18.61
C SER A 222 -28.36 15.06 18.62
N GLY A 223 -28.78 16.32 18.57
CA GLY A 223 -27.89 17.47 18.71
C GLY A 223 -26.96 17.65 17.51
N HIS A 224 -25.80 18.23 17.77
CA HIS A 224 -24.76 18.53 16.80
C HIS A 224 -23.80 17.36 16.58
N GLY A 225 -23.04 17.38 15.48
CA GLY A 225 -21.95 16.44 15.19
C GLY A 225 -20.66 17.21 14.92
N PHE A 226 -19.77 17.27 15.92
CA PHE A 226 -18.48 17.95 15.79
C PHE A 226 -17.37 16.99 15.40
N TYR A 227 -16.64 17.32 14.33
CA TYR A 227 -15.56 16.51 13.78
C TYR A 227 -14.29 16.63 14.60
N LEU A 228 -13.93 17.83 15.08
CA LEU A 228 -12.67 18.01 15.81
C LEU A 228 -12.56 17.12 17.06
N PRO A 229 -13.56 17.04 17.95
CA PRO A 229 -13.51 16.12 19.09
C PRO A 229 -13.48 14.65 18.66
N ALA A 230 -14.17 14.31 17.57
CA ALA A 230 -14.23 12.94 17.07
C ALA A 230 -12.89 12.47 16.48
N ILE A 231 -12.21 13.33 15.72
CA ILE A 231 -10.86 13.08 15.19
C ILE A 231 -9.85 12.94 16.34
N ALA A 232 -9.92 13.80 17.36
CA ALA A 232 -9.04 13.70 18.53
C ALA A 232 -9.21 12.35 19.26
N LYS A 233 -10.45 11.86 19.41
CA LYS A 233 -10.71 10.53 19.98
C LYS A 233 -10.25 9.40 19.06
N ALA A 234 -10.37 9.57 17.75
CA ALA A 234 -9.85 8.59 16.80
C ALA A 234 -8.32 8.49 16.89
N GLU A 235 -7.61 9.62 17.00
CA GLU A 235 -6.15 9.65 17.19
C GLU A 235 -5.71 8.97 18.49
N GLU A 236 -6.40 9.24 19.61
CA GLU A 236 -6.14 8.59 20.90
C GLU A 236 -6.22 7.07 20.77
N LEU A 237 -7.25 6.57 20.07
CA LEU A 237 -7.48 5.15 19.88
C LEU A 237 -6.46 4.51 18.91
N LEU A 238 -6.18 5.15 17.77
CA LEU A 238 -5.21 4.64 16.80
C LEU A 238 -3.78 4.61 17.34
N THR A 239 -3.45 5.51 18.28
CA THR A 239 -2.16 5.55 18.97
C THR A 239 -2.07 4.58 20.15
N TYR A 240 -3.19 3.98 20.57
CA TYR A 240 -3.24 3.19 21.80
C TYR A 240 -2.33 1.95 21.77
N ASN A 241 -2.18 1.35 20.59
CA ASN A 241 -1.25 0.26 20.36
C ASN A 241 0.12 0.77 19.88
N THR A 242 1.11 0.69 20.77
CA THR A 242 2.49 1.12 20.55
C THR A 242 3.39 0.06 19.90
N SER A 243 2.97 -1.21 19.78
CA SER A 243 3.78 -2.30 19.20
C SER A 243 4.04 -2.15 17.71
N ALA A 244 3.25 -1.31 17.05
CA ALA A 244 3.28 -1.10 15.61
C ALA A 244 3.10 -2.35 14.73
N SER A 245 2.54 -3.43 15.29
CA SER A 245 2.44 -4.74 14.65
C SER A 245 1.07 -5.06 14.02
N CYS A 246 0.17 -4.08 13.90
CA CYS A 246 -1.18 -4.30 13.39
C CYS A 246 -1.61 -3.30 12.31
N ALA A 247 -2.44 -3.72 11.36
CA ALA A 247 -3.02 -2.82 10.36
C ALA A 247 -4.06 -1.87 10.97
N LEU A 248 -4.11 -0.62 10.52
CA LEU A 248 -5.00 0.40 11.08
C LEU A 248 -6.09 0.82 10.09
N SER A 249 -7.29 1.08 10.60
CA SER A 249 -8.40 1.58 9.79
C SER A 249 -9.20 2.65 10.52
N LEU A 250 -9.49 3.75 9.85
CA LEU A 250 -10.40 4.80 10.29
C LEU A 250 -11.59 4.88 9.34
N LEU A 251 -12.78 4.48 9.83
CA LEU A 251 -14.02 4.63 9.09
C LEU A 251 -14.81 5.78 9.68
N PHE A 252 -15.05 6.82 8.88
CA PHE A 252 -15.71 8.05 9.29
C PHE A 252 -17.06 8.18 8.58
N PHE A 253 -18.15 7.96 9.31
CA PHE A 253 -19.52 8.05 8.78
C PHE A 253 -20.14 9.37 9.18
N SER A 254 -20.57 10.19 8.21
CA SER A 254 -21.34 11.41 8.46
C SER A 254 -22.25 11.75 7.29
N ASP A 255 -23.31 12.51 7.55
CA ASP A 255 -24.23 12.99 6.52
C ASP A 255 -23.80 14.31 5.86
N GLY A 256 -22.57 14.76 6.12
CA GLY A 256 -21.88 15.77 5.32
C GLY A 256 -21.21 16.82 6.18
N LYS A 257 -21.75 18.03 6.16
CA LYS A 257 -21.09 19.19 6.76
C LYS A 257 -21.01 19.08 8.30
N PRO A 258 -19.82 19.29 8.90
CA PRO A 258 -19.68 19.30 10.35
C PRO A 258 -20.50 20.41 11.01
N SER A 259 -20.84 20.22 12.29
CA SER A 259 -21.37 21.30 13.13
C SER A 259 -20.31 22.29 13.60
N ASP A 260 -19.02 21.98 13.40
CA ASP A 260 -17.89 22.86 13.69
C ASP A 260 -18.03 24.21 12.96
N PRO A 261 -17.63 25.32 13.60
CA PRO A 261 -17.52 26.62 12.95
C PRO A 261 -16.75 26.55 11.63
N LYS A 262 -17.20 27.28 10.60
CA LYS A 262 -16.50 27.34 9.30
C LYS A 262 -14.99 27.64 9.39
N PRO A 263 -14.51 28.54 10.28
CA PRO A 263 -13.07 28.79 10.44
C PRO A 263 -12.26 27.58 10.90
N ASP A 264 -12.89 26.54 11.43
CA ASP A 264 -12.24 25.34 11.92
C ASP A 264 -12.02 24.27 10.84
N HIS A 265 -12.58 24.45 9.63
CA HIS A 265 -12.39 23.52 8.51
C HIS A 265 -10.90 23.24 8.21
N PRO A 266 -10.01 24.25 8.10
CA PRO A 266 -8.58 23.99 7.90
C PRO A 266 -7.94 23.20 9.06
N VAL A 267 -8.44 23.36 10.29
CA VAL A 267 -7.96 22.64 11.48
C VAL A 267 -8.39 21.17 11.42
N ILE A 268 -9.62 20.90 10.98
CA ILE A 268 -10.13 19.53 10.75
C ILE A 268 -9.24 18.81 9.75
N VAL A 269 -9.00 19.44 8.59
CA VAL A 269 -8.16 18.87 7.53
C VAL A 269 -6.74 18.67 8.02
N SER A 270 -6.13 19.68 8.67
CA SER A 270 -4.77 19.58 9.23
C SER A 270 -4.65 18.46 10.27
N ASN A 271 -5.65 18.24 11.12
CA ASN A 271 -5.61 17.15 12.10
C ASN A 271 -5.71 15.77 11.44
N MET A 272 -6.45 15.64 10.33
CA MET A 272 -6.41 14.43 9.51
C MET A 272 -5.03 14.22 8.88
N GLY A 273 -4.40 15.28 8.38
CA GLY A 273 -3.02 15.23 7.87
C GLY A 273 -2.01 14.77 8.92
N LYS A 274 -2.08 15.30 10.15
CA LYS A 274 -1.22 14.86 11.27
C LYS A 274 -1.41 13.40 11.64
N LEU A 275 -2.66 12.93 11.61
CA LEU A 275 -2.98 11.52 11.82
C LEU A 275 -2.34 10.66 10.72
N ALA A 276 -2.54 11.03 9.46
CA ALA A 276 -2.00 10.33 8.31
C ALA A 276 -0.46 10.34 8.29
N SER A 277 0.19 11.45 8.60
CA SER A 277 1.65 11.56 8.63
C SER A 277 2.30 10.59 9.63
N LYS A 278 1.60 10.30 10.73
CA LYS A 278 2.07 9.39 11.79
C LYS A 278 2.08 7.93 11.35
N PHE A 279 1.10 7.51 10.58
CA PHE A 279 0.90 6.09 10.25
C PHE A 279 1.20 5.76 8.78
N GLY A 280 1.13 6.74 7.88
CA GLY A 280 1.33 6.58 6.44
C GLY A 280 0.51 5.44 5.87
N ARG A 281 1.17 4.56 5.12
CA ARG A 281 0.55 3.40 4.46
C ARG A 281 -0.07 2.38 5.42
N ARG A 282 0.32 2.39 6.71
CA ARG A 282 -0.28 1.52 7.73
C ARG A 282 -1.73 1.87 8.06
N LEU A 283 -2.15 3.12 7.79
CA LEU A 283 -3.49 3.61 8.04
C LEU A 283 -4.32 3.63 6.74
N SER A 284 -5.45 2.93 6.78
CA SER A 284 -6.54 3.14 5.82
C SER A 284 -7.54 4.17 6.37
N VAL A 285 -7.91 5.16 5.57
CA VAL A 285 -8.92 6.17 5.92
C VAL A 285 -10.10 6.04 4.96
N SER A 286 -11.31 6.05 5.48
CA SER A 286 -12.51 5.95 4.65
C SER A 286 -13.61 6.85 5.17
N CYS A 287 -13.92 7.89 4.42
CA CYS A 287 -15.00 8.81 4.74
C CYS A 287 -16.24 8.42 3.94
N ILE A 288 -17.39 8.25 4.62
CA ILE A 288 -18.61 7.70 4.04
C ILE A 288 -19.74 8.70 4.22
N GLY A 289 -20.22 9.23 3.09
CA GLY A 289 -21.28 10.24 3.05
C GLY A 289 -22.68 9.65 3.15
N MET A 290 -23.43 9.97 4.20
CA MET A 290 -24.75 9.44 4.50
C MET A 290 -25.89 10.44 4.15
N ALA A 291 -25.85 11.06 2.97
CA ALA A 291 -26.90 11.97 2.52
C ALA A 291 -27.09 11.99 0.99
N GLU A 292 -28.10 12.73 0.54
CA GLU A 292 -28.43 12.87 -0.88
C GLU A 292 -27.33 13.51 -1.71
N LYS A 293 -27.42 13.40 -3.04
CA LYS A 293 -26.35 13.86 -3.94
C LYS A 293 -26.03 15.35 -3.80
N SER A 294 -27.02 16.16 -3.47
CA SER A 294 -26.93 17.61 -3.24
C SER A 294 -26.28 18.04 -1.93
N ALA A 295 -26.03 17.11 -1.00
CA ALA A 295 -25.38 17.44 0.27
C ALA A 295 -23.91 17.85 0.07
N ASP A 296 -23.43 18.73 0.93
CA ASP A 296 -22.05 19.22 0.96
C ASP A 296 -21.16 18.24 1.73
N PHE A 297 -20.21 17.63 1.01
CA PHE A 297 -19.25 16.67 1.55
C PHE A 297 -17.80 17.19 1.46
N SER A 298 -17.62 18.47 1.15
CA SER A 298 -16.29 19.06 0.89
C SER A 298 -15.30 18.80 2.02
N THR A 299 -15.71 18.92 3.30
CA THR A 299 -14.85 18.60 4.44
C THR A 299 -14.39 17.13 4.46
N LEU A 300 -15.26 16.17 4.11
CA LEU A 300 -14.88 14.74 4.06
C LEU A 300 -13.94 14.45 2.88
N GLU A 301 -14.19 15.08 1.73
CA GLU A 301 -13.32 14.98 0.55
C GLU A 301 -11.93 15.56 0.85
N ASP A 302 -11.87 16.74 1.46
CA ASP A 302 -10.62 17.39 1.86
C ASP A 302 -9.85 16.57 2.92
N MET A 303 -10.54 15.96 3.88
CA MET A 303 -9.92 15.03 4.85
C MET A 303 -9.27 13.83 4.16
N VAL A 304 -9.98 13.23 3.19
CA VAL A 304 -9.47 12.09 2.41
C VAL A 304 -8.26 12.52 1.59
N GLU A 305 -8.34 13.66 0.91
CA GLU A 305 -7.26 14.15 0.05
C GLU A 305 -6.01 14.51 0.87
N GLU A 306 -6.19 15.16 2.03
CA GLU A 306 -5.08 15.44 2.93
C GLU A 306 -4.42 14.16 3.46
N ALA A 307 -5.20 13.12 3.77
CA ALA A 307 -4.65 11.84 4.21
C ALA A 307 -3.80 11.16 3.13
N LYS A 308 -4.24 11.22 1.86
CA LYS A 308 -3.48 10.65 0.72
C LYS A 308 -2.11 11.30 0.56
N GLN A 309 -2.02 12.61 0.81
CA GLN A 309 -0.77 13.34 0.66
C GLN A 309 0.33 12.89 1.63
N TYR A 310 -0.02 12.15 2.68
CA TYR A 310 0.93 11.53 3.60
C TYR A 310 1.09 10.01 3.40
N GLY A 311 0.59 9.46 2.28
CA GLY A 311 0.74 8.05 1.91
C GLY A 311 -0.28 7.10 2.52
N SER A 312 -1.30 7.59 3.24
CA SER A 312 -2.40 6.73 3.72
C SER A 312 -3.32 6.27 2.60
N ILE A 313 -3.83 5.04 2.72
CA ILE A 313 -4.81 4.49 1.78
C ILE A 313 -6.17 5.13 2.09
N ALA A 314 -6.54 6.20 1.36
CA ALA A 314 -7.71 6.99 1.69
C ALA A 314 -8.75 7.02 0.55
N SER A 315 -10.03 6.83 0.90
CA SER A 315 -11.14 6.89 -0.07
C SER A 315 -12.37 7.61 0.49
N PHE A 316 -13.11 8.26 -0.40
CA PHE A 316 -14.43 8.80 -0.12
C PHE A 316 -15.50 7.92 -0.77
N GLY A 317 -16.41 7.40 0.04
CA GLY A 317 -17.52 6.57 -0.40
C GLY A 317 -18.85 7.31 -0.31
N LYS A 318 -19.58 7.38 -1.42
CA LYS A 318 -20.94 7.93 -1.46
C LYS A 318 -21.95 6.86 -1.86
N PRO A 319 -22.61 6.17 -0.91
CA PRO A 319 -23.66 5.21 -1.22
C PRO A 319 -24.83 5.91 -1.93
N SER A 320 -25.51 5.23 -2.85
CA SER A 320 -26.73 5.74 -3.53
C SER A 320 -27.97 5.80 -2.63
N LEU A 321 -27.78 6.00 -1.33
CA LEU A 321 -28.81 5.94 -0.29
C LEU A 321 -29.64 4.65 -0.34
N ASP A 322 -28.97 3.53 -0.60
CA ASP A 322 -29.52 2.19 -0.48
C ASP A 322 -28.55 1.28 0.28
N ALA A 323 -29.10 0.28 0.97
CA ALA A 323 -28.35 -0.61 1.85
C ALA A 323 -27.32 -1.48 1.12
N ASP A 324 -27.57 -1.83 -0.14
CA ASP A 324 -26.67 -2.70 -0.92
C ASP A 324 -25.42 -1.92 -1.34
N SER A 325 -25.57 -0.67 -1.76
CA SER A 325 -24.44 0.21 -2.08
C SER A 325 -23.56 0.51 -0.87
N LEU A 326 -24.16 0.70 0.31
CA LEU A 326 -23.40 0.83 1.56
C LEU A 326 -22.62 -0.46 1.89
N SER A 327 -23.23 -1.62 1.68
CA SER A 327 -22.60 -2.93 1.87
C SER A 327 -21.41 -3.16 0.92
N HIS A 328 -21.51 -2.73 -0.34
CA HIS A 328 -20.41 -2.78 -1.29
C HIS A 328 -19.22 -1.91 -0.86
N ILE A 329 -19.47 -0.67 -0.42
CA ILE A 329 -18.43 0.22 0.10
C ILE A 329 -17.72 -0.46 1.28
N ILE A 330 -18.47 -0.90 2.30
CA ILE A 330 -17.90 -1.53 3.50
C ILE A 330 -17.14 -2.82 3.18
N SER A 331 -17.59 -3.60 2.19
CA SER A 331 -16.88 -4.79 1.73
C SER A 331 -15.52 -4.44 1.09
N GLY A 332 -15.46 -3.38 0.29
CA GLY A 332 -14.19 -2.86 -0.26
C GLY A 332 -13.22 -2.40 0.83
N LEU A 333 -13.73 -1.79 1.91
CA LEU A 333 -12.93 -1.39 3.06
C LEU A 333 -12.36 -2.59 3.83
N ALA A 334 -13.16 -3.63 4.00
CA ALA A 334 -12.70 -4.88 4.61
C ALA A 334 -11.59 -5.55 3.77
N SER A 335 -11.69 -5.47 2.44
CA SER A 335 -10.63 -5.92 1.54
C SER A 335 -9.35 -5.11 1.73
N SER A 336 -9.46 -3.78 1.78
CA SER A 336 -8.31 -2.88 1.97
C SER A 336 -7.55 -3.18 3.26
N LEU A 337 -8.26 -3.41 4.36
CA LEU A 337 -7.65 -3.80 5.64
C LEU A 337 -6.97 -5.18 5.56
N THR A 338 -7.54 -6.10 4.78
CA THR A 338 -6.94 -7.42 4.56
C THR A 338 -5.62 -7.27 3.81
N THR A 339 -5.56 -6.43 2.77
CA THR A 339 -4.33 -6.10 2.05
C THR A 339 -3.27 -5.52 2.98
N SER A 340 -3.61 -4.49 3.77
CA SER A 340 -2.65 -3.89 4.72
C SER A 340 -2.14 -4.88 5.76
N ARG A 341 -2.99 -5.81 6.23
CA ARG A 341 -2.57 -6.88 7.15
C ARG A 341 -1.60 -7.83 6.46
N THR A 342 -1.87 -8.21 5.22
CA THR A 342 -1.00 -9.09 4.46
C THR A 342 0.35 -8.45 4.17
N GLU A 343 0.40 -7.15 3.81
CA GLU A 343 1.67 -6.40 3.66
C GLU A 343 2.51 -6.44 4.94
N MET A 344 1.86 -6.46 6.11
CA MET A 344 2.52 -6.52 7.42
C MET A 344 2.83 -7.95 7.88
N THR A 345 2.46 -8.98 7.12
CA THR A 345 2.70 -10.38 7.49
C THR A 345 3.85 -10.93 6.66
N GLU A 346 4.85 -11.52 7.31
CA GLU A 346 5.87 -12.29 6.64
C GLU A 346 5.26 -13.61 6.15
N LEU A 347 5.08 -13.79 4.84
CA LEU A 347 4.25 -14.88 4.31
C LEU A 347 4.84 -16.28 4.52
N ARG A 348 6.17 -16.40 4.71
CA ARG A 348 6.85 -17.67 4.97
C ARG A 348 6.62 -18.18 6.37
N THR A 349 6.78 -17.31 7.37
CA THR A 349 6.65 -17.64 8.80
C THR A 349 5.20 -17.49 9.27
N GLY A 350 4.42 -16.63 8.60
CA GLY A 350 3.11 -16.18 9.02
C GLY A 350 3.17 -15.14 10.15
N GLU A 351 4.37 -14.66 10.51
CA GLU A 351 4.55 -13.72 11.62
C GLU A 351 4.28 -12.27 11.21
N LEU A 352 3.79 -11.47 12.16
CA LEU A 352 3.51 -10.05 11.95
C LEU A 352 4.80 -9.24 12.13
N ARG A 353 5.13 -8.44 11.12
CA ARG A 353 6.27 -7.52 11.13
C ARG A 353 5.89 -6.20 11.79
N GLN A 354 6.79 -5.66 12.59
CA GLN A 354 6.61 -4.36 13.24
C GLN A 354 6.97 -3.24 12.28
N VAL A 355 6.09 -2.26 12.11
CA VAL A 355 6.37 -1.07 11.31
C VAL A 355 7.17 -0.08 12.13
N ARG A 356 8.18 0.55 11.53
CA ARG A 356 8.95 1.63 12.15
C ARG A 356 8.06 2.82 12.51
N MET A 357 8.10 3.25 13.76
CA MET A 357 7.33 4.39 14.27
C MET A 357 8.13 5.69 14.31
N ASP A 358 9.43 5.64 14.02
CA ASP A 358 10.34 6.79 13.94
C ASP A 358 10.28 7.51 12.58
N ILE A 359 9.47 7.01 11.64
CA ILE A 359 9.33 7.58 10.30
C ILE A 359 8.54 8.89 10.35
N VAL A 360 9.20 9.99 10.02
CA VAL A 360 8.56 11.29 9.76
C VAL A 360 8.25 11.38 8.27
N ARG A 361 7.01 11.71 7.91
CA ARG A 361 6.56 11.85 6.52
C ARG A 361 6.31 13.30 6.18
N GLU A 362 6.67 13.70 4.96
CA GLU A 362 6.25 14.97 4.39
C GLU A 362 5.03 14.81 3.50
N LYS A 363 4.39 15.95 3.20
CA LYS A 363 3.27 16.02 2.29
C LYS A 363 3.81 15.80 0.86
N LEU A 364 3.02 15.15 0.02
CA LEU A 364 3.38 14.97 -1.38
C LEU A 364 3.67 16.33 -2.02
N HIS A 365 4.75 16.41 -2.82
CA HIS A 365 5.24 17.62 -3.47
C HIS A 365 5.76 18.75 -2.54
N THR A 366 6.09 18.44 -1.27
CA THR A 366 6.84 19.37 -0.43
C THR A 366 8.16 19.80 -1.09
N LEU A 367 8.42 21.11 -1.08
CA LEU A 367 9.63 21.72 -1.65
C LEU A 367 10.88 21.26 -0.89
N ASP A 368 12.02 21.18 -1.58
CA ASP A 368 13.29 20.78 -0.97
C ASP A 368 13.77 21.76 0.12
N SER A 369 13.38 23.03 0.02
CA SER A 369 13.66 24.07 1.02
C SER A 369 12.89 23.89 2.33
N GLU A 370 11.88 23.03 2.34
CA GLU A 370 11.10 22.69 3.53
C GLU A 370 11.57 21.35 4.11
N GLY A 371 11.51 21.22 5.44
CA GLY A 371 11.98 20.02 6.16
C GLY A 371 13.40 20.17 6.68
N THR A 372 13.99 19.05 7.10
CA THR A 372 15.33 18.99 7.70
C THR A 372 16.20 17.99 6.95
N TRP A 373 17.48 18.33 6.81
CA TRP A 373 18.46 17.55 6.07
C TRP A 373 19.62 17.21 7.00
N LYS A 374 20.05 15.95 6.99
CA LYS A 374 21.27 15.49 7.64
C LYS A 374 22.40 15.50 6.64
N ASN A 375 23.43 16.30 6.91
CA ASN A 375 24.61 16.39 6.08
C ASN A 375 25.65 15.36 6.54
N TYR A 376 26.17 14.61 5.59
CA TYR A 376 27.30 13.69 5.73
C TYR A 376 28.45 14.33 4.95
N ALA A 377 29.23 15.12 5.66
CA ALA A 377 30.34 15.91 5.10
C ALA A 377 31.66 15.31 5.56
N VAL A 378 32.74 15.61 4.84
CA VAL A 378 34.00 14.89 5.00
C VAL A 378 34.89 15.47 6.09
N ASP A 379 34.61 16.71 6.50
CA ASP A 379 35.20 17.39 7.63
C ASP A 379 34.45 17.15 8.96
N ASP A 380 33.34 16.42 8.94
CA ASP A 380 32.60 16.05 10.15
C ASP A 380 33.05 14.66 10.65
N GLU A 381 33.87 14.65 11.71
CA GLU A 381 34.38 13.42 12.35
C GLU A 381 33.27 12.51 12.91
N SER A 382 32.05 13.03 13.08
CA SER A 382 30.89 12.31 13.61
C SER A 382 29.90 11.86 12.53
N ARG A 383 29.84 12.55 11.37
CA ARG A 383 28.90 12.25 10.28
C ARG A 383 29.51 12.42 8.90
N TYR A 384 29.95 11.30 8.33
CA TYR A 384 30.59 11.30 7.03
C TYR A 384 30.26 10.05 6.24
N VAL A 385 30.49 10.12 4.93
CA VAL A 385 30.41 8.96 4.04
C VAL A 385 31.72 8.20 4.12
N TRP A 386 31.63 6.92 4.47
CA TRP A 386 32.77 6.00 4.46
C TRP A 386 33.10 5.59 3.03
N ASN A 387 32.14 4.96 2.34
CA ASN A 387 32.32 4.38 1.00
C ASN A 387 31.07 4.51 0.13
N PHE A 388 31.29 4.47 -1.18
CA PHE A 388 30.26 4.21 -2.18
C PHE A 388 30.49 2.85 -2.81
N TRP A 389 29.41 2.20 -3.22
CA TRP A 389 29.44 0.96 -3.97
C TRP A 389 28.52 1.06 -5.18
N ALA A 390 28.96 0.53 -6.31
CA ALA A 390 28.21 0.50 -7.54
C ALA A 390 28.23 -0.90 -8.15
N TRP A 391 27.35 -1.12 -9.12
CA TRP A 391 27.42 -2.30 -9.98
C TRP A 391 28.05 -1.88 -11.29
N THR A 392 29.14 -2.55 -11.69
CA THR A 392 29.79 -2.24 -12.97
C THR A 392 29.09 -2.93 -14.12
N PHE A 393 29.36 -2.48 -15.34
CA PHE A 393 28.86 -3.13 -16.54
C PHE A 393 30.01 -3.47 -17.49
N ASN A 394 30.06 -4.73 -17.94
CA ASN A 394 31.07 -5.23 -18.87
C ASN A 394 30.49 -5.52 -20.27
N GLY A 395 29.72 -4.58 -20.82
CA GLY A 395 29.30 -4.54 -22.23
C GLY A 395 28.20 -5.55 -22.64
N ARG A 396 28.39 -6.84 -22.39
CA ARG A 396 27.38 -7.90 -22.64
C ARG A 396 27.17 -8.84 -21.46
N ARG A 397 28.04 -8.73 -20.44
CA ARG A 397 27.97 -9.53 -19.22
C ARG A 397 27.35 -8.76 -18.07
N THR A 398 26.67 -9.44 -17.14
CA THR A 398 26.40 -8.89 -15.79
C THR A 398 27.74 -8.51 -15.18
N GLY A 399 27.90 -7.27 -14.73
CA GLY A 399 29.15 -6.89 -14.08
C GLY A 399 29.19 -7.29 -12.61
N ASP A 400 30.09 -6.66 -11.87
CA ASP A 400 30.38 -7.00 -10.48
C ASP A 400 30.07 -5.85 -9.53
N PHE A 401 29.88 -6.19 -8.26
CA PHE A 401 29.75 -5.23 -7.16
C PHE A 401 31.12 -4.64 -6.83
N VAL A 402 31.30 -3.34 -7.00
CA VAL A 402 32.60 -2.67 -6.85
C VAL A 402 32.54 -1.56 -5.83
N GLU A 403 33.65 -1.39 -5.13
CA GLU A 403 33.87 -0.24 -4.25
C GLU A 403 34.30 0.98 -5.10
N ILE A 404 33.59 2.10 -4.95
CA ILE A 404 33.99 3.39 -5.51
C ILE A 404 34.74 4.16 -4.43
N VAL A 405 36.04 4.34 -4.64
CA VAL A 405 36.89 5.08 -3.72
C VAL A 405 37.21 6.47 -4.23
N SER A 406 37.33 7.39 -3.27
CA SER A 406 37.80 8.74 -3.54
C SER A 406 39.31 8.76 -3.77
N ARG A 407 39.78 9.63 -4.67
CA ARG A 407 41.23 9.90 -4.82
C ARG A 407 41.80 10.77 -3.71
N ARG A 408 40.98 11.25 -2.77
CA ARG A 408 41.39 12.14 -1.68
C ARG A 408 42.47 11.53 -0.80
N CYS A 409 43.27 12.40 -0.18
CA CYS A 409 44.24 11.98 0.83
C CYS A 409 43.53 11.38 2.04
N MET A 410 43.89 10.16 2.45
CA MET A 410 43.28 9.48 3.61
C MET A 410 43.37 10.22 4.96
N ARG A 411 44.23 11.23 5.07
CA ARG A 411 44.46 11.97 6.33
C ARG A 411 43.83 13.36 6.36
N CYS A 412 43.92 14.09 5.25
CA CYS A 412 43.43 15.47 5.19
C CYS A 412 42.24 15.64 4.23
N TYR A 413 41.81 14.56 3.58
CA TYR A 413 40.69 14.50 2.65
C TYR A 413 40.71 15.53 1.51
N SER A 414 41.89 16.06 1.16
CA SER A 414 42.06 17.02 0.06
C SER A 414 42.42 16.30 -1.23
N GLU A 415 41.97 16.84 -2.36
CA GLU A 415 42.36 16.41 -3.71
C GLU A 415 43.55 17.21 -4.28
N ASP A 416 43.89 18.34 -3.64
CA ASP A 416 44.92 19.25 -4.13
C ASP A 416 46.33 18.74 -3.86
N GLY A 417 47.14 18.67 -4.92
CA GLY A 417 48.54 18.29 -4.81
C GLY A 417 48.75 16.85 -4.32
N LEU A 418 47.79 15.96 -4.60
CA LEU A 418 47.93 14.52 -4.40
C LEU A 418 49.11 13.97 -5.20
N GLN A 419 49.89 13.12 -4.56
CA GLN A 419 50.88 12.28 -5.22
C GLN A 419 50.44 10.84 -5.13
N SER A 420 50.63 10.10 -6.22
CA SER A 420 50.48 8.66 -6.21
C SER A 420 51.72 8.03 -5.57
N CYS A 421 51.52 6.91 -4.89
CA CYS A 421 52.62 6.11 -4.38
C CYS A 421 53.58 5.76 -5.54
N PRO A 422 54.88 6.08 -5.45
CA PRO A 422 55.84 5.80 -6.53
C PRO A 422 56.10 4.30 -6.74
N VAL A 423 55.61 3.44 -5.84
CA VAL A 423 55.79 1.97 -5.89
C VAL A 423 54.59 1.28 -6.53
N CYS A 424 53.36 1.58 -6.10
CA CYS A 424 52.16 0.86 -6.55
C CYS A 424 51.19 1.72 -7.38
N ASN A 425 51.34 3.04 -7.40
CA ASN A 425 50.43 3.99 -8.05
C ASN A 425 48.96 3.93 -7.56
N ALA A 426 48.63 3.14 -6.54
CA ALA A 426 47.25 2.85 -6.10
C ALA A 426 46.76 3.68 -4.89
N ALA A 427 47.67 4.31 -4.14
CA ALA A 427 47.36 5.13 -2.96
C ALA A 427 47.67 6.61 -3.22
N PHE A 428 46.80 7.51 -2.73
CA PHE A 428 46.92 8.96 -2.90
C PHE A 428 47.14 9.66 -1.56
N VAL A 429 48.18 10.48 -1.49
CA VAL A 429 48.50 11.30 -0.30
C VAL A 429 48.85 12.71 -0.75
N CYS A 430 48.36 13.74 -0.06
CA CYS A 430 48.69 15.12 -0.43
C CYS A 430 50.15 15.44 -0.09
N ARG A 431 50.74 16.42 -0.80
CA ARG A 431 52.14 16.84 -0.61
C ARG A 431 52.48 17.24 0.84
N GLY A 432 51.51 17.76 1.60
CA GLY A 432 51.66 18.11 3.02
C GLY A 432 51.81 16.87 3.89
N CYS A 433 50.84 15.95 3.84
CA CYS A 433 50.87 14.69 4.59
C CYS A 433 52.02 13.77 4.17
N PHE A 434 52.47 13.84 2.91
CA PHE A 434 53.65 13.13 2.44
C PHE A 434 54.94 13.54 3.18
N ARG A 435 55.06 14.82 3.53
CA ARG A 435 56.26 15.38 4.17
C ARG A 435 56.32 15.16 5.68
N GLU A 436 55.22 14.75 6.32
CA GLU A 436 55.16 14.45 7.76
C GLU A 436 55.75 13.08 8.14
N GLY A 437 56.42 12.37 7.21
CA GLY A 437 57.25 11.20 7.51
C GLY A 437 56.50 9.88 7.74
N ASP A 438 55.24 9.92 8.17
CA ASP A 438 54.47 8.71 8.53
C ASP A 438 53.68 8.08 7.37
N ALA A 439 53.33 8.85 6.33
CA ALA A 439 52.36 8.41 5.32
C ALA A 439 52.79 7.18 4.49
N PHE A 440 54.08 6.85 4.47
CA PHE A 440 54.64 5.69 3.75
C PHE A 440 55.60 4.85 4.60
N ALA A 441 55.84 5.18 5.88
CA ALA A 441 56.80 4.46 6.72
C ALA A 441 56.36 3.00 7.01
N ASN A 442 55.07 2.70 6.92
CA ASN A 442 54.50 1.36 7.03
C ASN A 442 54.40 0.60 5.69
N HIS A 443 54.85 1.22 4.58
CA HIS A 443 54.78 0.68 3.23
C HIS A 443 55.92 -0.31 2.94
N ARG A 444 55.99 -1.42 3.69
CA ARG A 444 56.95 -2.50 3.41
C ARG A 444 56.41 -3.37 2.28
N ALA A 445 57.17 -3.47 1.18
CA ALA A 445 56.98 -4.52 0.20
C ALA A 445 57.14 -5.88 0.92
N SER A 446 56.04 -6.63 1.06
CA SER A 446 55.91 -7.97 1.62
C SER A 446 56.95 -8.34 2.70
N ASN A 447 56.58 -8.25 3.98
CA ASN A 447 57.34 -8.95 5.02
C ASN A 447 56.72 -10.35 5.21
N ASN A 448 57.49 -11.42 4.96
CA ASN A 448 57.12 -12.82 5.24
C ASN A 448 55.89 -13.38 4.49
N GLY A 449 55.64 -12.96 3.24
CA GLY A 449 54.58 -13.57 2.41
C GLY A 449 53.15 -13.11 2.71
N VAL A 450 52.97 -12.11 3.58
CA VAL A 450 51.70 -11.40 3.77
C VAL A 450 51.66 -10.23 2.77
N GLU A 451 50.60 -10.18 1.95
CA GLU A 451 50.37 -9.08 1.02
C GLU A 451 50.21 -7.77 1.79
N CYS A 452 50.91 -6.71 1.35
CA CYS A 452 50.72 -5.40 1.95
C CYS A 452 49.39 -4.79 1.47
N GLU A 453 48.78 -3.95 2.29
CA GLU A 453 47.50 -3.27 2.00
C GLU A 453 47.50 -2.59 0.62
N CYS A 454 48.62 -2.00 0.20
CA CYS A 454 48.78 -1.39 -1.12
C CYS A 454 48.85 -2.41 -2.27
N GLY A 455 49.38 -3.61 -2.04
CA GLY A 455 49.35 -4.72 -2.99
C GLY A 455 47.92 -5.22 -3.18
N SER A 456 47.16 -5.35 -2.08
CA SER A 456 45.74 -5.67 -2.10
C SER A 456 44.93 -4.60 -2.85
N LEU A 457 45.12 -3.31 -2.56
CA LEU A 457 44.45 -2.23 -3.28
C LEU A 457 44.79 -2.22 -4.77
N LEU A 458 46.07 -2.35 -5.15
CA LEU A 458 46.47 -2.41 -6.56
C LEU A 458 45.87 -3.64 -7.25
N ARG A 459 45.83 -4.79 -6.57
CA ARG A 459 45.17 -5.99 -7.08
C ARG A 459 43.69 -5.71 -7.33
N ARG A 460 42.98 -5.12 -6.36
CA ARG A 460 41.56 -4.76 -6.47
C ARG A 460 41.27 -3.77 -7.60
N VAL A 461 42.14 -2.77 -7.81
CA VAL A 461 42.06 -1.88 -8.99
C VAL A 461 42.26 -2.67 -10.28
N THR A 462 43.26 -3.54 -10.31
CA THR A 462 43.63 -4.30 -11.52
C THR A 462 42.58 -5.36 -11.88
N THR A 463 41.94 -5.97 -10.88
CA THR A 463 40.83 -6.91 -11.05
C THR A 463 39.49 -6.20 -11.25
N GLY A 464 39.44 -4.88 -11.10
CA GLY A 464 38.24 -4.07 -11.29
C GLY A 464 37.27 -4.05 -10.11
N SER A 465 37.58 -4.72 -8.99
CA SER A 465 36.74 -4.73 -7.77
C SER A 465 36.80 -3.44 -6.95
N LEU A 466 37.70 -2.53 -7.33
CA LEU A 466 37.79 -1.18 -6.80
C LEU A 466 38.00 -0.19 -7.95
N GLN A 467 37.20 0.87 -7.98
CA GLN A 467 37.26 1.91 -9.01
C GLN A 467 37.43 3.29 -8.37
N TYR A 468 38.18 4.15 -9.06
CA TYR A 468 38.27 5.54 -8.65
C TYR A 468 37.02 6.30 -9.07
N LYS A 469 36.61 7.27 -8.25
CA LYS A 469 35.57 8.26 -8.58
C LYS A 469 35.69 8.71 -10.04
N ASP A 470 34.65 8.43 -10.82
CA ASP A 470 34.37 9.10 -12.08
C ASP A 470 33.42 10.26 -11.80
N GLU A 471 33.80 11.48 -12.18
CA GLU A 471 32.97 12.68 -11.96
C GLU A 471 31.65 12.63 -12.70
N GLU A 472 31.56 11.86 -13.80
CA GLU A 472 30.31 11.63 -14.53
C GLU A 472 29.35 10.68 -13.76
N GLN A 473 29.90 9.78 -12.93
CA GLN A 473 29.11 8.77 -12.21
C GLN A 473 28.78 9.19 -10.77
N LEU A 474 29.70 9.86 -10.09
CA LEU A 474 29.57 10.24 -8.68
C LEU A 474 29.98 11.71 -8.48
N PRO A 475 29.03 12.66 -8.35
CA PRO A 475 29.37 14.08 -8.24
C PRO A 475 30.24 14.42 -7.02
N SER A 476 29.95 13.80 -5.86
CA SER A 476 30.63 14.08 -4.60
C SER A 476 30.55 12.91 -3.63
N PHE A 477 31.50 12.88 -2.69
CA PHE A 477 31.46 12.00 -1.52
C PHE A 477 30.76 12.65 -0.31
N CYS A 478 30.32 13.90 -0.42
CA CYS A 478 29.47 14.53 0.58
C CYS A 478 28.01 14.42 0.12
N ILE A 479 27.12 14.00 1.01
CA ILE A 479 25.68 13.93 0.72
C ILE A 479 24.85 14.56 1.82
N ALA A 480 23.64 14.99 1.49
CA ALA A 480 22.59 15.33 2.44
C ALA A 480 21.42 14.36 2.26
N VAL A 481 20.93 13.79 3.36
CA VAL A 481 19.76 12.91 3.39
C VAL A 481 18.62 13.62 4.11
N LYS A 482 17.43 13.64 3.50
CA LYS A 482 16.27 14.29 4.11
C LYS A 482 15.69 13.46 5.26
N ASP A 483 15.40 14.11 6.38
CA ASP A 483 14.80 13.47 7.57
C ASP A 483 13.33 13.10 7.39
N GLN A 484 12.66 13.70 6.41
CA GLN A 484 11.29 13.36 6.07
C GLN A 484 11.26 12.41 4.87
N ALA A 485 10.49 11.33 4.98
CA ALA A 485 10.17 10.46 3.86
C ALA A 485 9.07 11.10 3.00
N PHE A 486 9.27 11.12 1.68
CA PHE A 486 8.33 11.70 0.73
C PHE A 486 7.49 10.64 0.00
N GLY A 487 7.92 9.38 0.08
CA GLY A 487 7.24 8.23 -0.53
C GLY A 487 7.34 6.98 0.35
N GLU A 488 6.37 6.09 0.20
CA GLU A 488 6.28 4.84 0.96
C GLU A 488 5.60 3.76 0.09
N GLY A 489 6.29 2.64 -0.12
CA GLY A 489 5.76 1.42 -0.71
C GLY A 489 5.31 0.42 0.36
N ALA A 490 4.97 -0.80 -0.06
CA ALA A 490 4.58 -1.87 0.88
C ALA A 490 5.72 -2.19 1.87
N GLU A 491 6.96 -2.13 1.40
CA GLU A 491 8.14 -2.67 2.09
C GLU A 491 9.18 -1.60 2.42
N ARG A 492 9.23 -0.51 1.65
CA ARG A 492 10.27 0.52 1.75
C ARG A 492 9.71 1.93 1.88
N ILE A 493 10.41 2.76 2.64
CA ILE A 493 10.25 4.21 2.65
C ILE A 493 11.30 4.86 1.75
N VAL A 494 10.97 6.04 1.23
CA VAL A 494 11.81 6.76 0.28
C VAL A 494 12.10 8.17 0.80
N ARG A 495 13.38 8.52 0.85
CA ARG A 495 13.89 9.83 1.31
C ARG A 495 14.64 10.51 0.18
N LYS A 496 14.59 11.83 0.09
CA LYS A 496 15.42 12.56 -0.87
C LYS A 496 16.87 12.60 -0.42
N VAL A 497 17.78 12.55 -1.37
CA VAL A 497 19.23 12.66 -1.18
C VAL A 497 19.78 13.69 -2.17
N ARG A 498 20.72 14.52 -1.72
CA ARG A 498 21.45 15.49 -2.55
C ARG A 498 22.94 15.30 -2.37
N PHE A 499 23.71 15.42 -3.44
CA PHE A 499 25.16 15.57 -3.31
C PHE A 499 25.50 16.99 -2.86
N LEU A 500 26.57 17.13 -2.07
CA LEU A 500 27.05 18.40 -1.55
C LEU A 500 28.42 18.73 -2.15
N ASP A 501 28.61 19.98 -2.54
CA ASP A 501 29.93 20.51 -2.86
C ASP A 501 30.78 20.53 -1.57
N PRO A 502 31.94 19.85 -1.52
CA PRO A 502 32.77 19.81 -0.31
C PRO A 502 33.30 21.18 0.14
N ALA A 503 33.38 22.18 -0.74
CA ALA A 503 33.98 23.47 -0.43
C ALA A 503 33.00 24.45 0.23
N ASN A 504 31.71 24.40 -0.14
CA ASN A 504 30.71 25.36 0.34
C ASN A 504 29.41 24.72 0.86
N GLY A 505 29.21 23.41 0.69
CA GLY A 505 28.02 22.69 1.12
C GLY A 505 26.80 22.86 0.22
N ASP A 506 26.94 23.49 -0.95
CA ASP A 506 25.84 23.68 -1.89
C ASP A 506 25.41 22.35 -2.52
N TYR A 507 24.13 22.25 -2.88
CA TYR A 507 23.64 21.06 -3.57
C TYR A 507 24.13 21.00 -5.01
N ILE A 508 24.74 19.87 -5.38
CA ILE A 508 25.24 19.58 -6.72
C ILE A 508 24.68 18.28 -7.28
N GLY A 509 24.80 18.09 -8.59
CA GLY A 509 24.33 16.88 -9.26
C GLY A 509 22.80 16.70 -9.25
N PRO A 510 22.32 15.51 -9.68
CA PRO A 510 20.90 15.19 -9.70
C PRO A 510 20.34 14.98 -8.29
N ILE A 511 19.01 15.10 -8.17
CA ILE A 511 18.30 14.64 -6.98
C ILE A 511 18.33 13.12 -6.98
N MET A 512 18.72 12.55 -5.84
CA MET A 512 18.75 11.11 -5.59
C MET A 512 17.65 10.77 -4.58
N VAL A 513 17.36 9.48 -4.43
CA VAL A 513 16.47 8.96 -3.40
C VAL A 513 17.11 7.80 -2.68
N ALA A 514 17.02 7.79 -1.35
CA ALA A 514 17.40 6.67 -0.52
C ALA A 514 16.19 5.79 -0.24
N LYS A 515 16.36 4.47 -0.36
CA LYS A 515 15.35 3.47 -0.03
C LYS A 515 15.76 2.71 1.22
N GLU A 516 14.87 2.68 2.20
CA GLU A 516 15.07 1.98 3.47
C GLU A 516 13.86 1.12 3.80
N SER A 517 14.04 0.08 4.61
CA SER A 517 12.91 -0.71 5.09
C SER A 517 11.93 0.10 5.91
N ARG A 518 10.64 -0.20 5.71
CA ARG A 518 9.54 0.26 6.54
C ARG A 518 9.43 -0.52 7.86
N PHE A 519 10.00 -1.72 7.94
CA PHE A 519 9.86 -2.60 9.09
C PHE A 519 11.03 -2.46 10.07
N ALA A 520 10.75 -2.68 11.35
CA ALA A 520 11.75 -2.71 12.41
C ALA A 520 12.38 -4.10 12.50
N GLY A 521 13.70 -4.16 12.74
CA GLY A 521 14.47 -5.40 12.84
C GLY A 521 15.93 -5.21 12.39
N GLU A 522 16.82 -6.08 12.86
CA GLU A 522 18.20 -6.14 12.40
C GLU A 522 18.27 -6.90 11.08
N TYR A 523 18.48 -6.18 9.99
CA TYR A 523 18.94 -6.79 8.74
C TYR A 523 20.30 -7.43 9.03
N HIS A 524 20.35 -8.76 9.07
CA HIS A 524 21.62 -9.48 9.08
C HIS A 524 22.37 -9.11 7.80
N SER A 525 23.40 -8.28 7.95
CA SER A 525 24.11 -7.51 6.91
C SER A 525 23.20 -6.76 5.90
N GLN A 526 22.81 -5.50 6.22
CA GLN A 526 22.11 -4.62 5.27
C GLN A 526 22.80 -4.56 3.88
N MET A 527 24.12 -4.76 3.84
CA MET A 527 24.91 -4.81 2.61
C MET A 527 24.56 -6.00 1.69
N ALA A 528 24.36 -7.21 2.23
CA ALA A 528 24.03 -8.37 1.39
C ALA A 528 22.66 -8.18 0.70
N TYR A 529 21.70 -7.62 1.42
CA TYR A 529 20.41 -7.23 0.86
C TYR A 529 20.57 -6.24 -0.30
N HIS A 530 21.34 -5.16 -0.10
CA HIS A 530 21.57 -4.20 -1.16
C HIS A 530 22.32 -4.81 -2.34
N LYS A 531 23.31 -5.69 -2.11
CA LYS A 531 24.03 -6.40 -3.18
C LYS A 531 23.08 -7.27 -4.01
N ASN A 532 22.16 -8.01 -3.37
CA ASN A 532 21.14 -8.81 -4.07
C ASN A 532 20.19 -7.93 -4.88
N PHE A 533 19.77 -6.80 -4.32
CA PHE A 533 18.94 -5.83 -5.03
C PHE A 533 19.66 -5.27 -6.27
N MET A 534 20.90 -4.81 -6.13
CA MET A 534 21.69 -4.25 -7.23
C MET A 534 21.92 -5.28 -8.34
N ARG A 535 22.23 -6.53 -7.97
CA ARG A 535 22.34 -7.64 -8.92
C ARG A 535 21.04 -7.86 -9.69
N THR A 536 19.90 -7.89 -8.99
CA THR A 536 18.58 -8.07 -9.62
C THR A 536 18.28 -6.95 -10.62
N GLN A 537 18.59 -5.70 -10.23
CA GLN A 537 18.40 -4.53 -11.08
C GLN A 537 19.34 -4.52 -12.30
N ASP A 538 20.61 -4.91 -12.16
CA ASP A 538 21.53 -5.03 -13.31
C ASP A 538 21.09 -6.13 -14.29
N ILE A 539 20.63 -7.28 -13.78
CA ILE A 539 20.12 -8.36 -14.65
C ILE A 539 18.90 -7.87 -15.44
N ALA A 540 17.96 -7.18 -14.78
CA ALA A 540 16.83 -6.56 -15.47
C ALA A 540 17.28 -5.50 -16.49
N ALA A 541 18.27 -4.67 -16.14
CA ALA A 541 18.88 -3.70 -17.06
C ALA A 541 19.49 -4.37 -18.29
N SER A 542 20.11 -5.54 -18.11
CA SER A 542 20.68 -6.34 -19.20
C SER A 542 19.61 -6.85 -20.17
N PHE A 543 18.45 -7.28 -19.65
CA PHE A 543 17.29 -7.59 -20.48
C PHE A 543 16.76 -6.34 -21.18
N GLY A 544 16.71 -5.19 -20.50
CA GLY A 544 16.28 -3.90 -21.06
C GLY A 544 17.12 -3.49 -22.27
N ARG A 545 18.46 -3.57 -22.15
CA ARG A 545 19.39 -3.34 -23.26
C ARG A 545 19.12 -4.26 -24.44
N ARG A 546 19.02 -5.58 -24.20
CA ARG A 546 18.75 -6.57 -25.25
C ARG A 546 17.38 -6.40 -25.91
N PHE A 547 16.38 -5.94 -25.16
CA PHE A 547 15.06 -5.61 -25.68
C PHE A 547 15.14 -4.41 -26.63
N ASN A 548 15.88 -3.37 -26.25
CA ASN A 548 16.12 -2.21 -27.11
C ASN A 548 16.90 -2.60 -28.37
N ASP A 549 17.96 -3.41 -28.23
CA ASP A 549 18.72 -3.96 -29.37
C ASP A 549 17.81 -4.76 -30.31
N ALA A 550 16.85 -5.54 -29.77
CA ALA A 550 15.90 -6.30 -30.56
C ALA A 550 14.93 -5.39 -31.35
N LEU A 551 14.53 -4.25 -30.80
CA LEU A 551 13.74 -3.24 -31.52
C LEU A 551 14.55 -2.56 -32.63
N ASP A 552 15.82 -2.26 -32.37
CA ASP A 552 16.73 -1.69 -33.36
C ASP A 552 17.02 -2.70 -34.49
N GLU A 553 17.13 -3.99 -34.17
CA GLU A 553 17.27 -5.05 -35.18
C GLU A 553 15.99 -5.22 -36.01
N ALA A 554 14.82 -5.16 -35.37
CA ALA A 554 13.53 -5.24 -36.04
C ALA A 554 13.37 -4.15 -37.10
N GLU A 555 13.96 -2.96 -36.89
CA GLU A 555 13.95 -1.84 -37.85
C GLU A 555 14.38 -2.25 -39.27
N LYS A 556 15.33 -3.17 -39.39
CA LYS A 556 15.90 -3.60 -40.69
C LYS A 556 14.90 -4.32 -41.58
N TYR A 557 13.82 -4.85 -41.02
CA TYR A 557 12.76 -5.54 -41.75
C TYR A 557 11.68 -4.59 -42.32
N PHE A 558 11.76 -3.29 -41.99
CA PHE A 558 10.78 -2.30 -42.41
C PHE A 558 11.32 -1.36 -43.50
N ASN A 559 10.41 -0.84 -44.33
CA ASN A 559 10.76 0.18 -45.34
C ASN A 559 11.10 1.52 -44.67
N ALA A 560 11.79 2.41 -45.41
CA ALA A 560 12.27 3.69 -44.87
C ALA A 560 11.19 4.58 -44.23
N ALA A 561 9.93 4.52 -44.69
CA ALA A 561 8.84 5.29 -44.09
C ALA A 561 8.41 4.72 -42.72
N SER A 562 8.47 3.39 -42.55
CA SER A 562 8.16 2.69 -41.30
C SER A 562 9.34 2.62 -40.33
N GLN A 563 10.59 2.76 -40.78
CA GLN A 563 11.77 2.77 -39.89
C GLN A 563 11.72 3.94 -38.89
N ALA A 564 11.29 5.13 -39.33
CA ALA A 564 11.12 6.27 -38.43
C ALA A 564 10.11 6.00 -37.32
N PHE A 565 9.05 5.23 -37.62
CA PHE A 565 8.08 4.79 -36.62
C PHE A 565 8.71 3.82 -35.60
N ILE A 566 9.50 2.85 -36.05
CA ILE A 566 10.19 1.88 -35.16
C ILE A 566 11.18 2.57 -34.21
N ARG A 567 11.93 3.57 -34.70
CA ARG A 567 12.84 4.38 -33.88
C ARG A 567 12.10 5.22 -32.83
N GLY A 568 10.85 5.58 -33.09
CA GLY A 568 9.98 6.31 -32.15
C GLY A 568 9.28 5.42 -31.11
N LEU A 569 9.46 4.09 -31.18
CA LEU A 569 8.84 3.17 -30.21
C LEU A 569 9.50 3.27 -28.83
N PRO A 570 8.74 3.03 -27.75
CA PRO A 570 9.27 3.08 -26.39
C PRO A 570 10.48 2.17 -26.19
N ARG A 571 11.53 2.73 -25.58
CA ARG A 571 12.68 1.99 -25.07
C ARG A 571 12.51 1.74 -23.56
N ILE A 572 13.17 0.71 -23.04
CA ILE A 572 13.12 0.34 -21.62
C ILE A 572 14.53 0.46 -21.04
N VAL A 573 14.65 1.23 -19.95
CA VAL A 573 15.91 1.42 -19.22
C VAL A 573 15.62 1.26 -17.74
N PHE A 574 16.39 0.42 -17.07
CA PHE A 574 16.40 0.36 -15.61
C PHE A 574 17.45 1.34 -15.08
N ILE A 575 17.10 2.14 -14.09
CA ILE A 575 18.05 3.09 -13.49
C ILE A 575 19.11 2.35 -12.66
N GLU A 576 20.27 2.98 -12.52
CA GLU A 576 21.40 2.41 -11.81
C GLU A 576 21.39 2.85 -10.33
N PRO A 577 21.33 1.90 -9.39
CA PRO A 577 21.47 2.20 -7.96
C PRO A 577 22.93 2.23 -7.51
N MET A 578 23.17 2.84 -6.35
CA MET A 578 24.42 2.80 -5.59
C MET A 578 24.13 2.47 -4.12
N VAL A 579 25.12 1.97 -3.40
CA VAL A 579 25.05 1.86 -1.93
C VAL A 579 26.03 2.84 -1.32
N VAL A 580 25.60 3.51 -0.26
CA VAL A 580 26.42 4.46 0.49
C VAL A 580 26.56 3.96 1.91
N GLU A 581 27.81 3.77 2.35
CA GLU A 581 28.13 3.48 3.75
C GLU A 581 28.35 4.79 4.50
N LEU A 582 27.61 4.98 5.58
CA LEU A 582 27.53 6.20 6.36
C LEU A 582 27.96 5.90 7.79
N ILE A 583 28.72 6.83 8.37
CA ILE A 583 28.94 6.92 9.81
C ILE A 583 28.00 8.00 10.35
N ASP A 584 27.22 7.70 11.39
CA ASP A 584 26.38 8.67 12.12
C ASP A 584 26.56 8.50 13.63
N ASN A 585 27.38 9.37 14.23
CA ASN A 585 27.78 9.34 15.65
C ASN A 585 28.21 7.94 16.11
N GLU A 586 29.25 7.38 15.48
CA GLU A 586 29.81 6.04 15.75
C GLU A 586 28.93 4.86 15.30
N SER A 587 27.71 5.09 14.80
CA SER A 587 26.90 4.05 14.18
C SER A 587 27.22 3.93 12.69
N GLU A 588 27.54 2.71 12.26
CA GLU A 588 27.60 2.36 10.84
C GLU A 588 26.19 2.10 10.30
N LYS A 589 25.91 2.63 9.10
CA LYS A 589 24.67 2.38 8.36
C LYS A 589 25.01 2.31 6.88
N ASN A 590 24.26 1.54 6.11
CA ASN A 590 24.29 1.68 4.65
C ASN A 590 22.91 1.98 4.08
N ILE A 591 22.87 2.80 3.04
CA ILE A 591 21.66 3.18 2.33
C ILE A 591 21.82 2.90 0.84
N LEU A 592 20.78 2.35 0.23
CA LEU A 592 20.71 2.27 -1.22
C LEU A 592 20.13 3.56 -1.77
N ILE A 593 20.85 4.18 -2.71
CA ILE A 593 20.42 5.38 -3.41
C ILE A 593 20.26 5.13 -4.90
N GLU A 594 19.30 5.80 -5.51
CA GLU A 594 19.10 5.81 -6.97
C GLU A 594 18.65 7.20 -7.41
N ARG A 595 18.64 7.46 -8.73
CA ARG A 595 18.19 8.75 -9.25
C ARG A 595 16.68 8.96 -9.01
N TYR A 596 16.29 10.16 -8.60
CA TYR A 596 14.89 10.54 -8.53
C TYR A 596 14.26 10.53 -9.93
N LEU A 597 13.15 9.81 -10.08
CA LEU A 597 12.37 9.78 -11.31
C LEU A 597 11.36 10.94 -11.33
N VAL A 598 11.53 11.85 -12.29
CA VAL A 598 10.62 13.00 -12.48
C VAL A 598 9.46 12.58 -13.37
N GLY A 599 8.25 12.54 -12.82
CA GLY A 599 7.02 12.30 -13.58
C GLY A 599 6.02 11.43 -12.83
N ASP A 600 5.03 10.93 -13.55
CA ASP A 600 4.01 10.05 -12.99
C ASP A 600 4.56 8.64 -12.78
N TYR A 601 4.96 8.33 -11.56
CA TYR A 601 5.38 6.98 -11.18
C TYR A 601 4.20 6.00 -11.27
N LYS A 602 4.37 4.91 -12.02
CA LYS A 602 3.34 3.90 -12.29
C LYS A 602 3.91 2.50 -12.19
N LYS A 603 3.07 1.56 -11.78
CA LYS A 603 3.32 0.12 -11.82
C LYS A 603 2.57 -0.48 -13.01
N PHE A 604 3.31 -1.03 -13.97
CA PHE A 604 2.79 -1.49 -15.26
C PHE A 604 2.35 -2.97 -15.23
N ASN A 605 2.99 -3.80 -14.40
CA ASN A 605 2.53 -5.13 -14.03
C ASN A 605 2.98 -5.49 -12.61
N SER A 606 2.47 -6.60 -12.05
CA SER A 606 2.93 -7.12 -10.77
C SER A 606 3.64 -8.47 -10.91
N ASN A 607 4.30 -8.89 -9.83
CA ASN A 607 4.87 -10.23 -9.69
C ASN A 607 3.85 -11.38 -9.57
N MET A 608 2.53 -11.10 -9.62
CA MET A 608 1.43 -12.05 -9.48
C MET A 608 0.43 -12.02 -10.66
N GLY A 609 0.88 -11.58 -11.85
CA GLY A 609 0.04 -11.59 -13.05
C GLY A 609 -0.97 -10.45 -13.17
N PHE A 610 -0.87 -9.41 -12.36
CA PHE A 610 -1.71 -8.23 -12.49
C PHE A 610 -1.36 -7.38 -13.72
N VAL A 611 -2.38 -6.93 -14.46
CA VAL A 611 -2.25 -5.97 -15.58
C VAL A 611 -3.20 -4.78 -15.38
N GLU A 612 -2.68 -3.55 -15.49
CA GLU A 612 -3.39 -2.27 -15.23
C GLU A 612 -4.77 -2.16 -15.94
N ASP A 613 -4.92 -2.75 -17.13
CA ASP A 613 -6.14 -2.67 -17.94
C ASP A 613 -7.33 -3.45 -17.36
N GLU A 614 -7.10 -4.48 -16.54
CA GLU A 614 -8.18 -5.19 -15.85
C GLU A 614 -8.80 -4.34 -14.75
N VAL A 615 -8.00 -3.54 -14.04
CA VAL A 615 -8.51 -2.55 -13.08
C VAL A 615 -9.25 -1.44 -13.82
N LYS A 616 -8.76 -0.95 -14.96
CA LYS A 616 -9.54 0.03 -15.75
C LYS A 616 -10.87 -0.54 -16.23
N LYS A 617 -10.96 -1.84 -16.54
CA LYS A 617 -12.22 -2.52 -16.89
C LYS A 617 -13.14 -2.71 -15.69
N LEU A 618 -12.62 -3.15 -14.54
CA LEU A 618 -13.37 -3.29 -13.28
C LEU A 618 -13.83 -1.92 -12.75
N VAL A 619 -12.96 -0.92 -12.74
CA VAL A 619 -13.26 0.48 -12.39
C VAL A 619 -14.24 1.09 -13.39
N LYS A 620 -14.17 0.79 -14.70
CA LYS A 620 -15.23 1.19 -15.66
C LYS A 620 -16.58 0.54 -15.36
N GLN A 621 -16.60 -0.73 -14.96
CA GLN A 621 -17.84 -1.40 -14.51
C GLN A 621 -18.38 -0.78 -13.22
N MET A 622 -17.50 -0.39 -12.29
CA MET A 622 -17.86 0.31 -11.04
C MET A 622 -18.34 1.76 -11.29
N ASN A 623 -17.72 2.47 -12.23
CA ASN A 623 -18.08 3.83 -12.61
C ASN A 623 -19.43 3.89 -13.34
N ASN A 624 -19.79 2.86 -14.11
CA ASN A 624 -21.12 2.71 -14.71
C ASN A 624 -22.26 2.49 -13.69
N LEU A 625 -21.95 2.26 -12.41
CA LEU A 625 -22.90 2.14 -11.30
C LEU A 625 -22.93 3.37 -10.38
N GLY A 626 -22.26 4.47 -10.76
CA GLY A 626 -22.32 5.75 -10.04
C GLY A 626 -21.32 5.93 -8.90
N VAL A 627 -20.30 5.07 -8.82
CA VAL A 627 -19.08 5.33 -8.04
C VAL A 627 -18.21 6.26 -8.89
N THR A 628 -17.98 7.50 -8.45
CA THR A 628 -16.99 8.36 -9.10
C THR A 628 -15.63 8.09 -8.46
N SER A 629 -14.90 7.11 -8.97
CA SER A 629 -13.47 6.99 -8.71
C SER A 629 -12.73 7.33 -10.00
N GLU A 630 -12.00 8.45 -9.99
CA GLU A 630 -10.88 8.65 -10.91
C GLU A 630 -9.89 7.47 -10.76
N PRO A 631 -9.18 7.07 -11.82
CA PRO A 631 -8.25 5.95 -11.75
C PRO A 631 -7.20 6.25 -10.67
N GLN A 632 -7.35 5.57 -9.54
CA GLN A 632 -6.47 5.71 -8.39
C GLN A 632 -5.08 5.19 -8.79
N GLN A 633 -4.07 6.04 -8.72
CA GLN A 633 -2.71 5.59 -8.43
C GLN A 633 -2.75 4.99 -7.02
N GLY A 634 -2.86 3.67 -6.89
CA GLY A 634 -2.70 2.98 -5.60
C GLY A 634 -3.74 1.95 -5.19
N ILE A 635 -4.73 1.56 -6.02
CA ILE A 635 -5.45 0.31 -5.76
C ILE A 635 -4.58 -0.84 -6.25
N ASP A 636 -3.70 -1.28 -5.37
CA ASP A 636 -2.94 -2.49 -5.54
C ASP A 636 -3.82 -3.68 -5.10
N LEU A 637 -4.56 -4.25 -6.06
CA LEU A 637 -5.40 -5.44 -5.84
C LEU A 637 -4.60 -6.74 -5.94
N GLY A 638 -3.29 -6.67 -6.20
CA GLY A 638 -2.38 -7.80 -6.12
C GLY A 638 -1.48 -7.64 -4.91
N ILE A 639 -1.59 -8.54 -3.93
CA ILE A 639 -0.71 -8.54 -2.76
C ILE A 639 0.76 -8.62 -3.24
N ILE A 640 1.52 -7.54 -3.02
CA ILE A 640 2.96 -7.48 -3.25
C ILE A 640 3.67 -8.00 -2.00
N GLU A 641 4.56 -8.96 -2.17
CA GLU A 641 5.61 -9.28 -1.20
C GLU A 641 6.93 -8.78 -1.80
N GLU A 642 7.50 -7.69 -1.29
CA GLU A 642 8.93 -7.32 -1.52
C GLU A 642 9.74 -7.80 -0.31
N GLY A 643 9.93 -9.12 -0.18
CA GLY A 643 10.32 -9.69 1.10
C GLY A 643 11.66 -9.19 1.65
N SER A 644 11.69 -8.96 2.97
CA SER A 644 12.89 -8.89 3.81
C SER A 644 13.52 -10.28 3.88
N GLU A 645 14.81 -10.43 3.56
CA GLU A 645 15.50 -11.72 3.56
C GLU A 645 16.03 -12.08 4.97
N GLU A 646 15.48 -13.13 5.57
CA GLU A 646 16.18 -13.94 6.57
C GLU A 646 16.46 -15.30 5.95
N GLU A 647 17.73 -15.65 5.72
CA GLU A 647 18.23 -17.03 5.62
C GLU A 647 19.70 -17.13 6.08
N GLU A 648 20.02 -18.31 6.59
CA GLU A 648 21.25 -18.75 7.26
C GLU A 648 22.53 -18.37 6.48
N GLU A 649 23.44 -17.68 7.18
CA GLU A 649 24.83 -17.47 6.78
C GLU A 649 25.51 -18.83 6.53
N THR A 650 25.84 -19.09 5.27
CA THR A 650 27.02 -19.90 4.98
C THR A 650 28.13 -18.90 4.69
N ASP A 651 29.07 -18.76 5.63
CA ASP A 651 30.33 -18.01 5.55
C ASP A 651 31.28 -18.55 4.47
N ASP A 652 30.77 -18.74 3.26
CA ASP A 652 31.62 -18.95 2.10
C ASP A 652 31.84 -17.56 1.51
N GLU A 653 33.02 -17.00 1.79
CA GLU A 653 33.63 -15.93 1.00
C GLU A 653 33.76 -16.43 -0.45
N ASP A 654 32.64 -16.46 -1.18
CA ASP A 654 32.63 -16.77 -2.59
C ASP A 654 33.37 -15.62 -3.28
N GLU A 655 34.67 -15.83 -3.52
CA GLU A 655 35.41 -15.13 -4.56
C GLU A 655 34.58 -15.27 -5.85
N ASP A 656 33.82 -14.22 -6.20
CA ASP A 656 33.03 -14.09 -7.43
C ASP A 656 34.04 -14.01 -8.59
N GLU A 657 34.73 -15.12 -8.87
CA GLU A 657 35.56 -15.28 -10.07
C GLU A 657 34.60 -15.22 -11.25
N GLY A 658 34.66 -14.13 -12.02
CA GLY A 658 33.78 -13.86 -13.15
C GLY A 658 33.77 -14.98 -14.20
N GLU A 659 32.86 -15.94 -14.05
CA GLU A 659 32.53 -16.93 -15.06
C GLU A 659 31.42 -16.43 -16.02
N ASP A 660 31.57 -16.84 -17.28
CA ASP A 660 30.81 -16.44 -18.48
C ASP A 660 29.29 -16.63 -18.36
N ASP A 661 28.55 -15.52 -18.26
CA ASP A 661 27.09 -15.45 -18.30
C ASP A 661 26.50 -15.63 -19.72
N GLY A 662 27.33 -16.03 -20.69
CA GLY A 662 26.88 -16.54 -21.99
C GLY A 662 25.90 -17.72 -21.90
N GLU A 663 25.77 -18.39 -20.75
CA GLU A 663 24.73 -19.40 -20.49
C GLU A 663 23.35 -18.80 -20.13
N LEU A 664 23.26 -17.52 -19.75
CA LEU A 664 22.01 -16.88 -19.33
C LEU A 664 21.11 -16.51 -20.53
N PHE A 665 21.70 -16.40 -21.73
CA PHE A 665 21.03 -15.91 -22.92
C PHE A 665 21.45 -16.70 -24.17
N ASP A 666 20.48 -17.15 -24.95
CA ASP A 666 20.72 -17.76 -26.26
C ASP A 666 20.31 -16.83 -27.40
N SER A 667 21.12 -16.78 -28.46
CA SER A 667 21.00 -15.87 -29.60
C SER A 667 19.97 -16.35 -30.62
N LYS A 668 18.71 -16.55 -30.22
CA LYS A 668 17.63 -16.66 -31.21
C LYS A 668 17.57 -15.32 -31.98
N GLU A 669 17.61 -15.31 -33.30
CA GLU A 669 17.48 -14.04 -34.05
C GLU A 669 16.05 -13.49 -33.93
N VAL A 670 15.90 -12.17 -34.01
CA VAL A 670 14.58 -11.51 -34.05
C VAL A 670 14.07 -11.62 -35.47
N GLU A 671 13.03 -12.41 -35.69
CA GLU A 671 12.25 -12.39 -36.92
C GLU A 671 10.85 -11.82 -36.60
N PRO A 672 10.52 -10.59 -37.02
CA PRO A 672 9.21 -10.01 -36.79
C PRO A 672 8.11 -10.89 -37.39
N GLY A 673 7.03 -11.14 -36.64
CA GLY A 673 5.85 -11.83 -37.17
C GLY A 673 5.18 -11.02 -38.28
N TYR A 674 4.70 -11.67 -39.34
CA TYR A 674 4.07 -10.96 -40.48
C TYR A 674 2.70 -10.39 -40.06
N SER A 675 2.64 -9.11 -39.66
CA SER A 675 1.40 -8.41 -39.31
C SER A 675 1.44 -6.90 -39.65
N ASP A 676 0.25 -6.30 -39.79
CA ASP A 676 0.09 -4.83 -39.81
C ASP A 676 0.22 -4.31 -38.38
N TYR A 677 1.10 -3.34 -38.15
CA TYR A 677 1.40 -2.78 -36.81
C TYR A 677 0.71 -1.42 -36.58
N GLY A 678 -0.31 -1.07 -37.38
CA GLY A 678 -1.03 0.19 -37.29
C GLY A 678 -1.68 0.50 -35.92
N ASP A 679 -1.93 -0.53 -35.10
CA ASP A 679 -2.56 -0.43 -33.77
C ASP A 679 -1.56 -0.57 -32.60
N LEU A 680 -0.25 -0.49 -32.85
CA LEU A 680 0.78 -0.64 -31.82
C LEU A 680 0.74 0.50 -30.78
N GLN A 681 0.43 0.16 -29.53
CA GLN A 681 0.32 1.12 -28.42
C GLN A 681 1.54 1.07 -27.50
N ASP A 682 1.94 2.23 -26.98
CA ASP A 682 3.07 2.35 -26.05
C ASP A 682 2.90 1.46 -24.80
N ALA A 683 1.66 1.37 -24.29
CA ALA A 683 1.29 0.57 -23.12
C ALA A 683 1.52 -0.94 -23.29
N TYR A 684 1.78 -1.43 -24.51
CA TYR A 684 2.05 -2.85 -24.77
C TYR A 684 3.50 -3.26 -24.46
N PHE A 685 4.43 -2.31 -24.43
CA PHE A 685 5.86 -2.59 -24.32
C PHE A 685 6.28 -3.17 -22.96
N PRO A 686 5.73 -2.73 -21.81
CA PRO A 686 6.03 -3.38 -20.53
C PRO A 686 5.66 -4.87 -20.49
N GLN A 687 4.47 -5.26 -20.98
CA GLN A 687 4.08 -6.67 -20.99
C GLN A 687 4.90 -7.49 -22.00
N ALA A 688 5.17 -6.91 -23.17
CA ALA A 688 6.04 -7.53 -24.17
C ALA A 688 7.47 -7.72 -23.64
N PHE A 689 7.96 -6.81 -22.79
CA PHE A 689 9.27 -6.94 -22.14
C PHE A 689 9.33 -8.10 -21.14
N SER A 690 8.32 -8.24 -20.27
CA SER A 690 8.23 -9.40 -19.36
C SER A 690 8.22 -10.72 -20.14
N HIS A 691 7.42 -10.79 -21.20
CA HIS A 691 7.41 -11.96 -22.10
C HIS A 691 8.76 -12.17 -22.82
N PHE A 692 9.37 -11.11 -23.34
CA PHE A 692 10.68 -11.15 -23.99
C PHE A 692 11.75 -11.73 -23.05
N SER A 693 11.77 -11.31 -21.78
CA SER A 693 12.75 -11.83 -20.82
C SER A 693 12.59 -13.34 -20.57
N TYR A 694 11.36 -13.84 -20.53
CA TYR A 694 11.05 -15.27 -20.45
C TYR A 694 11.53 -16.03 -21.69
N GLU A 695 11.17 -15.57 -22.89
CA GLU A 695 11.56 -16.29 -24.11
C GLU A 695 13.08 -16.28 -24.35
N ARG A 696 13.73 -15.13 -24.14
CA ARG A 696 15.18 -14.97 -24.38
C ARG A 696 16.04 -15.70 -23.38
N SER A 697 15.51 -15.96 -22.19
CA SER A 697 16.15 -16.82 -21.20
C SER A 697 15.80 -18.30 -21.39
N ARG A 698 15.03 -18.68 -22.43
CA ARG A 698 14.49 -20.03 -22.65
C ARG A 698 13.67 -20.55 -21.45
N GLY A 699 12.86 -19.65 -20.87
CA GLY A 699 11.98 -19.92 -19.74
C GLY A 699 12.69 -20.00 -18.38
N ASN A 700 13.97 -19.61 -18.30
CA ASN A 700 14.73 -19.67 -17.06
C ASN A 700 14.45 -18.49 -16.12
N PHE A 701 14.23 -17.31 -16.67
CA PHE A 701 14.05 -16.05 -15.94
C PHE A 701 12.89 -15.26 -16.53
N MET A 702 12.13 -14.57 -15.69
CA MET A 702 11.12 -13.62 -16.14
C MET A 702 11.17 -12.35 -15.28
N VAL A 703 11.39 -11.21 -15.92
CA VAL A 703 11.40 -9.90 -15.27
C VAL A 703 9.97 -9.36 -15.25
N VAL A 704 9.47 -9.08 -14.05
CA VAL A 704 8.12 -8.55 -13.77
C VAL A 704 8.22 -7.45 -12.72
N ASP A 705 7.08 -6.99 -12.22
CA ASP A 705 7.00 -5.86 -11.29
C ASP A 705 7.57 -4.58 -11.90
N LEU A 706 7.28 -4.39 -13.20
CA LEU A 706 7.78 -3.26 -13.95
C LEU A 706 7.13 -1.98 -13.44
N GLN A 707 7.92 -1.11 -12.82
CA GLN A 707 7.45 0.14 -12.24
C GLN A 707 8.46 1.27 -12.45
N GLY A 708 7.95 2.48 -12.59
CA GLY A 708 8.77 3.66 -12.88
C GLY A 708 7.99 4.74 -13.62
N VAL A 709 8.66 5.52 -14.45
CA VAL A 709 8.07 6.65 -15.18
C VAL A 709 8.14 6.38 -16.68
N PHE A 710 7.04 6.68 -17.37
CA PHE A 710 7.02 6.77 -18.83
C PHE A 710 7.15 8.24 -19.25
N SER A 711 8.20 8.57 -19.98
CA SER A 711 8.48 9.92 -20.46
C SER A 711 8.56 9.98 -21.99
N VAL A 712 8.11 11.10 -22.53
CA VAL A 712 8.31 11.47 -23.95
C VAL A 712 9.26 12.67 -23.95
N LYS A 713 10.45 12.50 -24.51
CA LYS A 713 11.48 13.54 -24.56
C LYS A 713 11.16 14.58 -25.63
N ASP A 714 11.86 15.72 -25.58
CA ASP A 714 11.67 16.84 -26.52
C ASP A 714 11.94 16.46 -27.99
N ASP A 715 12.79 15.46 -28.22
CA ASP A 715 13.08 14.90 -29.55
C ASP A 715 12.02 13.90 -30.04
N GLY A 716 10.95 13.68 -29.27
CA GLY A 716 9.88 12.73 -29.54
C GLY A 716 10.20 11.28 -29.16
N SER A 717 11.40 10.99 -28.66
CA SER A 717 11.74 9.65 -28.19
C SER A 717 10.97 9.31 -26.91
N LYS A 718 10.59 8.04 -26.79
CA LYS A 718 9.75 7.53 -25.69
C LYS A 718 10.56 6.57 -24.83
N LEU A 719 10.47 6.71 -23.52
CA LEU A 719 11.29 5.96 -22.59
C LEU A 719 10.50 5.52 -21.36
N TYR A 720 10.61 4.25 -21.03
CA TYR A 720 10.26 3.71 -19.72
C TYR A 720 11.54 3.69 -18.87
N GLU A 721 11.61 4.60 -17.89
CA GLU A 721 12.64 4.60 -16.84
C GLU A 721 12.11 3.79 -15.65
N LEU A 722 12.62 2.57 -15.48
CA LEU A 722 12.13 1.59 -14.52
C LEU A 722 13.10 1.40 -13.35
N THR A 723 12.57 0.94 -12.21
CA THR A 723 13.35 0.53 -11.03
C THR A 723 12.63 -0.58 -10.29
N ASP A 724 13.27 -1.15 -9.27
CA ASP A 724 12.70 -2.19 -8.40
C ASP A 724 12.06 -3.40 -9.11
N PRO A 725 12.74 -4.01 -10.10
CA PRO A 725 12.20 -5.19 -10.78
C PRO A 725 12.18 -6.41 -9.87
N VAL A 726 11.29 -7.35 -10.18
CA VAL A 726 11.31 -8.72 -9.65
C VAL A 726 11.71 -9.68 -10.76
N ILE A 727 12.54 -10.68 -10.42
CA ILE A 727 12.91 -11.75 -11.35
C ILE A 727 12.40 -13.08 -10.80
N HIS A 728 11.48 -13.71 -11.53
CA HIS A 728 11.11 -15.09 -11.27
C HIS A 728 12.14 -16.03 -11.88
N GLN A 729 12.57 -17.05 -11.15
CA GLN A 729 13.52 -18.07 -11.63
C GLN A 729 12.91 -19.47 -11.68
N HIS A 730 13.15 -20.20 -12.78
CA HIS A 730 12.69 -21.58 -12.92
C HIS A 730 13.46 -22.55 -11.99
N ASP A 731 12.72 -23.42 -11.29
CA ASP A 731 13.26 -24.47 -10.39
C ASP A 731 14.33 -25.41 -10.99
N ARG A 732 14.39 -25.61 -12.32
CA ARG A 732 15.39 -26.47 -12.97
C ARG A 732 16.82 -25.98 -12.72
N LEU A 733 17.00 -24.66 -12.59
CA LEU A 733 18.28 -24.05 -12.23
C LEU A 733 18.53 -24.14 -10.71
N ARG A 734 17.52 -23.93 -9.87
CA ARG A 734 17.62 -24.11 -8.40
C ARG A 734 18.08 -25.51 -7.98
N ARG A 735 17.73 -26.56 -8.75
CA ARG A 735 18.14 -27.96 -8.47
C ARG A 735 19.55 -28.31 -8.96
N ARG A 736 20.11 -27.61 -9.96
CA ARG A 736 21.48 -27.85 -10.45
C ARG A 736 22.54 -27.36 -9.47
N SER A 737 22.27 -26.29 -8.73
CA SER A 737 23.17 -25.77 -7.68
C SER A 737 23.35 -26.70 -6.46
N ARG A 738 22.55 -27.79 -6.34
CA ARG A 738 22.65 -28.76 -5.23
C ARG A 738 23.41 -30.06 -5.56
N ARG A 739 23.77 -30.29 -6.82
CA ARG A 739 24.53 -31.49 -7.21
C ARG A 739 25.97 -31.10 -7.43
N HIS A 740 26.84 -31.55 -6.54
CA HIS A 740 28.28 -31.59 -6.78
C HIS A 740 28.52 -32.48 -8.00
N ASP A 741 28.84 -31.88 -9.16
CA ASP A 741 29.28 -32.64 -10.32
C ASP A 741 30.72 -33.08 -10.08
N HIS A 742 30.88 -34.26 -9.49
CA HIS A 742 32.18 -34.87 -9.19
C HIS A 742 33.09 -35.06 -10.42
N ASN A 743 32.57 -34.90 -11.65
CA ASN A 743 33.32 -35.09 -12.89
C ASN A 743 33.75 -33.79 -13.59
N ARG A 744 33.28 -32.60 -13.15
CA ARG A 744 33.61 -31.32 -13.82
C ARG A 744 34.14 -30.22 -12.92
N GLY A 745 34.17 -30.38 -11.60
CA GLY A 745 34.73 -29.37 -10.68
C GLY A 745 34.02 -28.01 -10.69
N ARG A 746 32.93 -27.84 -11.45
CA ARG A 746 32.13 -26.62 -11.51
C ARG A 746 30.95 -26.70 -10.55
N VAL A 747 30.94 -25.82 -9.55
CA VAL A 747 29.74 -25.51 -8.76
C VAL A 747 28.84 -24.64 -9.62
N GLY A 748 27.60 -25.06 -9.88
CA GLY A 748 26.65 -24.24 -10.64
C GLY A 748 26.23 -23.01 -9.83
N LYS A 749 26.40 -21.81 -10.40
CA LYS A 749 26.09 -20.51 -9.76
C LYS A 749 24.70 -20.53 -9.12
N LYS A 750 24.62 -20.29 -7.80
CA LYS A 750 23.35 -20.13 -7.07
C LYS A 750 22.87 -18.70 -7.30
N TRP A 751 21.74 -18.53 -7.97
CA TRP A 751 21.09 -17.23 -8.11
C TRP A 751 20.03 -17.11 -7.01
N ASN A 752 20.08 -16.02 -6.26
CA ASN A 752 19.05 -15.66 -5.28
C ASN A 752 18.48 -14.30 -5.70
N PHE A 753 17.20 -14.27 -6.06
CA PHE A 753 16.47 -13.04 -6.42
C PHE A 753 15.54 -12.60 -5.29
N GLY A 754 15.81 -13.09 -4.08
CA GLY A 754 15.02 -12.81 -2.90
C GLY A 754 13.65 -13.47 -2.91
N ARG A 755 12.81 -13.06 -1.95
CA ARG A 755 11.52 -13.69 -1.66
C ARG A 755 10.40 -13.31 -2.64
N THR A 756 10.61 -12.25 -3.41
CA THR A 756 9.70 -11.82 -4.49
C THR A 756 9.67 -12.81 -5.65
N ASP A 757 10.72 -13.61 -5.79
CA ASP A 757 10.83 -14.72 -6.74
C ASP A 757 9.87 -15.86 -6.36
N ARG A 758 8.74 -15.89 -7.06
CA ARG A 758 7.72 -16.95 -6.97
C ARG A 758 8.01 -18.13 -7.90
N GLY A 759 9.15 -18.11 -8.57
CA GLY A 759 9.57 -19.10 -9.55
C GLY A 759 8.50 -19.37 -10.60
N ILE A 760 8.29 -20.65 -10.89
CA ILE A 760 7.36 -21.10 -11.94
C ILE A 760 5.93 -20.61 -11.68
N ASN A 761 5.49 -20.53 -10.42
CA ASN A 761 4.13 -20.09 -10.10
C ASN A 761 3.92 -18.62 -10.47
N GLY A 762 4.93 -17.76 -10.25
CA GLY A 762 4.88 -16.37 -10.68
C GLY A 762 4.87 -16.23 -12.19
N MET A 763 5.68 -17.04 -12.89
CA MET A 763 5.67 -17.09 -14.36
C MET A 763 4.31 -17.52 -14.91
N LYS A 764 3.69 -18.55 -14.31
CA LYS A 764 2.34 -19.01 -14.68
C LYS A 764 1.30 -17.92 -14.47
N ALA A 765 1.29 -17.29 -13.30
CA ALA A 765 0.36 -16.21 -13.00
C ALA A 765 0.45 -15.08 -14.03
N PHE A 766 1.65 -14.73 -14.51
CA PHE A 766 1.82 -13.79 -15.60
C PHE A 766 1.15 -14.28 -16.90
N PHE A 767 1.42 -15.51 -17.34
CA PHE A 767 0.84 -16.03 -18.59
C PHE A 767 -0.66 -16.34 -18.51
N GLU A 768 -1.25 -16.51 -17.33
CA GLU A 768 -2.70 -16.63 -17.15
C GLU A 768 -3.45 -15.36 -17.58
N THR A 769 -2.83 -14.19 -17.44
CA THR A 769 -3.43 -12.89 -17.78
C THR A 769 -2.83 -12.24 -19.02
N HIS A 770 -1.61 -12.63 -19.39
CA HIS A 770 -0.91 -12.09 -20.56
C HIS A 770 -1.59 -12.50 -21.87
N LYS A 771 -1.68 -11.55 -22.79
CA LYS A 771 -2.14 -11.79 -24.17
C LYS A 771 -1.14 -11.14 -25.09
N CYS A 772 -0.57 -11.92 -26.01
CA CYS A 772 0.39 -11.39 -26.96
C CYS A 772 -0.23 -10.24 -27.77
N THR A 773 0.47 -9.11 -27.75
CA THR A 773 0.11 -7.89 -28.49
C THR A 773 0.98 -7.74 -29.73
N ASP A 774 0.73 -6.70 -30.52
CA ASP A 774 1.58 -6.37 -31.68
C ASP A 774 3.03 -6.08 -31.29
N ALA A 775 3.29 -5.63 -30.06
CA ALA A 775 4.65 -5.47 -29.54
C ALA A 775 5.35 -6.83 -29.38
N CYS A 776 4.63 -7.88 -28.94
CA CYS A 776 5.17 -9.23 -28.86
C CYS A 776 5.49 -9.80 -30.26
N ARG A 777 4.58 -9.58 -31.22
CA ARG A 777 4.74 -10.04 -32.62
C ARG A 777 5.89 -9.33 -33.31
N LEU A 778 6.07 -8.02 -33.09
CA LEU A 778 7.18 -7.24 -33.62
C LEU A 778 8.54 -7.81 -33.19
N LEU A 779 8.61 -8.32 -31.95
CA LEU A 779 9.82 -8.90 -31.37
C LEU A 779 10.02 -10.40 -31.68
N GLY A 780 9.14 -10.99 -32.50
CA GLY A 780 9.18 -12.39 -32.89
C GLY A 780 8.90 -13.37 -31.74
N LEU A 781 8.15 -12.94 -30.71
CA LEU A 781 7.82 -13.77 -29.56
C LEU A 781 6.71 -14.77 -29.90
N SER A 782 6.87 -16.00 -29.43
CA SER A 782 5.90 -17.09 -29.56
C SER A 782 4.75 -16.96 -28.56
N GLU A 783 3.53 -17.34 -28.94
CA GLU A 783 2.45 -17.44 -27.94
C GLU A 783 2.75 -18.60 -26.97
N VAL A 784 2.60 -18.32 -25.68
CA VAL A 784 2.86 -19.27 -24.58
C VAL A 784 1.57 -19.42 -23.78
N ASP A 785 1.07 -20.66 -23.69
CA ASP A 785 -0.02 -21.00 -22.79
C ASP A 785 0.50 -21.21 -21.36
N ALA A 786 -0.25 -20.77 -20.35
CA ALA A 786 0.17 -20.88 -18.94
C ALA A 786 0.41 -22.34 -18.48
N GLU A 787 -0.20 -23.31 -19.16
CA GLU A 787 0.01 -24.74 -18.90
C GLU A 787 1.38 -25.25 -19.38
N ASP A 788 1.99 -24.58 -20.37
CA ASP A 788 3.26 -24.96 -20.99
C ASP A 788 4.51 -24.38 -20.28
N VAL A 789 4.27 -23.49 -19.30
CA VAL A 789 5.28 -22.92 -18.38
C VAL A 789 5.69 -23.96 -17.32
#